data_AF-A0A355IML5-F1
#
_entry.id   AF-A0A355IML5-F1
#
_cell.length_a   1.000
_cell.length_b   1.000
_cell.length_c   1.000
_cell.angle_alpha   90.00
_cell.angle_beta   90.00
_cell.angle_gamma   90.00
#
_symmetry.space_group_name_H-M   'P 1'
#
loop_
_entity.id
_entity.type
_entity.pdbx_description
1 polymer ?
#
loop_
_entity_poly.entity_id
_entity_poly.type
_entity_poly.pdbx_seq_one_letter_code
_entity_poly.pdbx_strand_id
1 'polypeptide(L)'
;MQPDGFFIFLASDYLDDSAEGNLKISFTNPTEEGEALLYNADRRPFSWDDASDKRVLNFTDELADYNVDLTGSSIIYFPPLLKATLPENESFDLPQSTKTFSFTYNKQIDCASVKATLLGPVSGTGVVNGKLTLPLTETGYASTLTFTVPDGVVVGDGDYTLTLTDVFSEQGIPADANDAIVFTVGASQAAAIDTVMVPWTKANTAANSVPLGWKRLMSKRDGTFTEVKGDGTTGQSGARTMHFLDGGDFNVGYYHSARDFDTIRFMYGTYPENRLHLKAGRYSLSYYSAYWTNDAMNAKATHDLIITDTTFTKEIFVERAIASAFSCNNGSGVVVAGAAFHEYSIYIPEDGDYVMDFTAYQGWNSLVIANVLMYSVPSSAVKYKSMLSTAMTLANNAMTAADSSMYDGAQKTALAALIEYYTTTVLTAPSAYVNGSDELTKGAATLLAHKTAVDNYVASVNLATTNKDKYTGTRFEALSAYPKLVTNFDLYKAVPYTDDAQLKLATDSLNHYANLLNNWATNGVPALTYRLNKAITLGKYLGIDSLVMEPARQALTDDDAIAEALNEKIKIKLYNELALDNIKFGASWEDSTLVDSLELTNYIKNPNFYTAQTAQNLNNTTFPGWVTSGASNAGVGTLASATNPFVDTHATVFNLAINTFEQTVTNIPAGVYNVHMKTRTGDPAGNGVAREEIVGKYYFYVIQGTDTIKTDFMITSWGLPATPTVIKNVTIVDGTITMGIHTGSVSGYTPSLFWGDPALWLVGKAPGFQYTGLQQQEAVKGAVKEVIYYNIQGMRVPRLVRGLNIVKTIYDNGTVDVQKIMMK
;
A
#
# COMPACT_ATOMS: atom_id res chain seq x y z
N MET A 1 10.30 -5.72 -30.49
CA MET A 1 11.21 -6.01 -31.61
C MET A 1 12.60 -5.56 -31.21
N GLN A 2 13.57 -6.47 -31.12
CA GLN A 2 14.97 -6.08 -30.95
C GLN A 2 15.50 -5.57 -32.30
N PRO A 3 16.19 -4.42 -32.34
CA PRO A 3 16.90 -3.99 -33.52
C PRO A 3 18.28 -4.67 -33.55
N ASP A 4 18.78 -4.88 -34.76
CA ASP A 4 20.20 -5.09 -35.10
C ASP A 4 20.72 -6.53 -35.04
N GLY A 5 20.64 -7.19 -36.20
CA GLY A 5 21.50 -8.33 -36.55
C GLY A 5 22.09 -8.13 -37.95
N PHE A 6 23.40 -7.86 -38.02
CA PHE A 6 24.22 -7.93 -39.23
C PHE A 6 25.05 -9.22 -39.19
N PHE A 7 25.30 -9.84 -40.35
CA PHE A 7 26.21 -10.99 -40.43
C PHE A 7 27.67 -10.52 -40.35
N ILE A 8 28.46 -11.15 -39.48
CA ILE A 8 29.93 -11.07 -39.50
C ILE A 8 30.42 -12.35 -40.16
N PHE A 9 31.06 -12.23 -41.33
CA PHE A 9 31.84 -13.32 -41.91
C PHE A 9 33.21 -13.30 -41.23
N LEU A 10 33.53 -14.36 -40.49
CA LEU A 10 34.87 -14.51 -39.91
C LEU A 10 35.71 -15.30 -40.91
N ALA A 11 36.83 -14.72 -41.34
CA ALA A 11 37.88 -15.48 -42.03
C ALA A 11 38.29 -16.64 -41.10
N SER A 12 38.24 -17.88 -41.60
CA SER A 12 38.86 -18.99 -40.88
C SER A 12 40.35 -19.05 -41.23
N ASP A 13 41.18 -19.40 -40.26
CA ASP A 13 42.63 -19.56 -40.43
C ASP A 13 43.01 -20.77 -41.34
N TYR A 14 42.03 -21.44 -41.96
CA TYR A 14 42.19 -22.76 -42.59
C TYR A 14 41.39 -22.91 -43.89
N LEU A 15 41.62 -22.06 -44.88
CA LEU A 15 41.17 -22.33 -46.25
C LEU A 15 42.37 -22.46 -47.20
N ASP A 16 42.49 -23.65 -47.78
CA ASP A 16 43.43 -23.98 -48.86
C ASP A 16 42.95 -23.28 -50.14
N ASP A 17 43.83 -22.49 -50.75
CA ASP A 17 43.57 -21.57 -51.87
C ASP A 17 43.27 -22.29 -53.21
N SER A 18 43.12 -23.62 -53.18
CA SER A 18 43.12 -24.49 -54.36
C SER A 18 41.75 -25.06 -54.79
N ALA A 19 40.65 -24.71 -54.12
CA ALA A 19 39.31 -25.18 -54.50
C ALA A 19 38.49 -24.09 -55.23
N GLU A 20 38.13 -24.34 -56.49
CA GLU A 20 37.15 -23.56 -57.26
C GLU A 20 35.79 -23.54 -56.53
N GLY A 21 35.43 -22.42 -55.89
CA GLY A 21 34.12 -22.26 -55.25
C GLY A 21 33.97 -21.21 -54.14
N ASN A 22 35.05 -20.58 -53.68
CA ASN A 22 34.98 -19.69 -52.50
C ASN A 22 34.38 -18.30 -52.81
N LEU A 23 33.39 -17.89 -52.00
CA LEU A 23 32.74 -16.58 -52.07
C LEU A 23 33.71 -15.50 -51.54
N LYS A 24 34.10 -14.56 -52.40
CA LYS A 24 34.87 -13.38 -52.00
C LYS A 24 33.93 -12.21 -51.73
N ILE A 25 34.13 -11.51 -50.63
CA ILE A 25 33.30 -10.39 -50.22
C ILE A 25 34.13 -9.13 -49.99
N SER A 26 33.50 -8.00 -50.28
CA SER A 26 34.06 -6.67 -50.07
C SER A 26 33.05 -5.83 -49.31
N PHE A 27 33.51 -5.04 -48.34
CA PHE A 27 32.69 -4.14 -47.55
C PHE A 27 33.35 -2.77 -47.46
N THR A 28 32.55 -1.73 -47.67
CA THR A 28 32.94 -0.34 -47.44
C THR A 28 31.96 0.25 -46.43
N ASN A 29 32.49 0.67 -45.28
CA ASN A 29 31.70 1.30 -44.24
C ASN A 29 31.24 2.70 -44.70
N PRO A 30 29.95 3.07 -44.53
CA PRO A 30 29.48 4.41 -44.83
C PRO A 30 30.31 5.50 -44.13
N THR A 31 30.57 6.59 -44.84
CA THR A 31 31.38 7.71 -44.33
C THR A 31 30.56 8.78 -43.61
N GLU A 32 29.23 8.76 -43.74
CA GLU A 32 28.34 9.72 -43.07
C GLU A 32 28.21 9.46 -41.56
N GLU A 33 28.25 10.54 -40.78
CA GLU A 33 28.24 10.49 -39.32
C GLU A 33 26.83 10.16 -38.81
N GLY A 34 26.64 8.93 -38.30
CA GLY A 34 25.35 8.36 -37.89
C GLY A 34 24.96 7.10 -38.66
N GLU A 35 25.58 6.87 -39.83
CA GLU A 35 25.32 5.69 -40.68
C GLU A 35 26.50 4.69 -40.70
N ALA A 36 27.66 5.10 -40.21
CA ALA A 36 28.83 4.25 -40.07
C ALA A 36 28.54 3.09 -39.08
N LEU A 37 28.82 1.85 -39.49
CA LEU A 37 28.74 0.69 -38.62
C LEU A 37 29.85 0.76 -37.56
N LEU A 38 29.46 0.60 -36.30
CA LEU A 38 30.36 0.60 -35.15
C LEU A 38 30.33 -0.77 -34.44
N TYR A 39 31.48 -1.24 -33.98
CA TYR A 39 31.54 -2.37 -33.06
C TYR A 39 30.94 -1.98 -31.70
N ASN A 40 30.13 -2.86 -31.11
CA ASN A 40 29.77 -2.72 -29.70
C ASN A 40 31.01 -2.99 -28.81
N ALA A 41 31.02 -2.44 -27.60
CA ALA A 41 32.19 -2.47 -26.73
C ALA A 41 32.70 -3.90 -26.44
N ASP A 42 31.81 -4.89 -26.46
CA ASP A 42 32.10 -6.26 -26.02
C ASP A 42 32.57 -7.22 -27.14
N ARG A 43 32.49 -6.83 -28.42
CA ARG A 43 32.79 -7.74 -29.56
C ARG A 43 33.78 -7.18 -30.59
N ARG A 44 34.57 -6.17 -30.22
CA ARG A 44 35.61 -5.62 -31.10
C ARG A 44 36.83 -6.56 -31.18
N PRO A 45 37.36 -6.86 -32.37
CA PRO A 45 38.65 -7.53 -32.50
C PRO A 45 39.78 -6.57 -32.07
N PHE A 46 40.53 -6.93 -31.01
CA PHE A 46 41.82 -6.33 -30.60
C PHE A 46 41.84 -4.81 -30.25
N SER A 47 40.98 -4.33 -29.35
CA SER A 47 41.23 -3.05 -28.64
C SER A 47 40.73 -3.10 -27.19
N TRP A 48 41.47 -2.46 -26.29
CA TRP A 48 41.27 -2.50 -24.83
C TRP A 48 40.89 -1.10 -24.25
N ASP A 49 40.58 -0.10 -25.09
CA ASP A 49 40.14 1.22 -24.63
C ASP A 49 38.87 1.74 -25.33
N ASP A 50 38.15 2.63 -24.62
CA ASP A 50 36.90 3.25 -25.08
C ASP A 50 37.10 4.49 -25.97
N ALA A 51 38.33 4.97 -26.11
CA ALA A 51 38.66 6.23 -26.78
C ALA A 51 39.03 6.08 -28.27
N SER A 52 39.27 4.86 -28.74
CA SER A 52 39.65 4.56 -30.12
C SER A 52 38.44 4.41 -31.06
N ASP A 53 38.65 4.74 -32.34
CA ASP A 53 37.61 4.69 -33.40
C ASP A 53 36.92 3.31 -33.45
N LYS A 54 35.60 3.30 -33.25
CA LYS A 54 34.76 2.09 -33.16
C LYS A 54 34.24 1.62 -34.52
N ARG A 55 34.60 2.29 -35.62
CA ARG A 55 34.13 1.96 -36.96
C ARG A 55 34.61 0.58 -37.41
N VAL A 56 33.70 -0.16 -38.05
CA VAL A 56 34.05 -1.37 -38.82
C VAL A 56 34.96 -0.96 -39.97
N LEU A 57 36.09 -1.63 -40.15
CA LEU A 57 37.03 -1.32 -41.22
C LEU A 57 36.53 -1.82 -42.58
N ASN A 58 36.89 -1.11 -43.64
CA ASN A 58 36.66 -1.56 -45.01
C ASN A 58 37.51 -2.81 -45.27
N PHE A 59 36.98 -3.76 -46.01
CA PHE A 59 37.72 -4.92 -46.52
C PHE A 59 37.37 -5.18 -47.99
N THR A 60 38.27 -5.83 -48.72
CA THR A 60 38.10 -6.06 -50.16
C THR A 60 38.63 -7.45 -50.50
N ASP A 61 37.84 -8.21 -51.27
CA ASP A 61 38.15 -9.55 -51.77
C ASP A 61 38.55 -10.56 -50.67
N GLU A 62 37.98 -10.43 -49.47
CA GLU A 62 38.23 -11.36 -48.37
C GLU A 62 37.41 -12.64 -48.53
N LEU A 63 38.01 -13.77 -48.11
CA LEU A 63 37.38 -15.09 -48.13
C LEU A 63 36.38 -15.20 -46.99
N ALA A 64 35.11 -15.49 -47.33
CA ALA A 64 34.05 -15.73 -46.36
C ALA A 64 33.65 -17.21 -46.32
N ASP A 65 33.33 -17.70 -45.13
CA ASP A 65 32.66 -18.99 -44.93
C ASP A 65 31.26 -18.79 -44.32
N TYR A 66 30.32 -19.65 -44.69
CA TYR A 66 28.95 -19.60 -44.22
C TYR A 66 28.80 -20.47 -42.96
N ASN A 67 28.66 -19.83 -41.80
CA ASN A 67 28.41 -20.54 -40.55
C ASN A 67 26.91 -20.83 -40.37
N VAL A 68 26.55 -22.09 -40.55
CA VAL A 68 25.16 -22.60 -40.47
C VAL A 68 24.55 -22.49 -39.07
N ASP A 69 25.38 -22.31 -38.03
CA ASP A 69 24.95 -22.25 -36.64
C ASP A 69 24.58 -20.82 -36.19
N LEU A 70 24.77 -19.79 -37.04
CA LEU A 70 24.37 -18.42 -36.74
C LEU A 70 22.89 -18.17 -37.07
N THR A 71 22.06 -18.08 -36.04
CA THR A 71 20.64 -17.70 -36.17
C THR A 71 20.48 -16.18 -36.25
N GLY A 72 20.67 -15.61 -37.44
CA GLY A 72 20.35 -14.22 -37.77
C GLY A 72 20.03 -14.10 -39.25
N SER A 73 19.17 -13.17 -39.65
CA SER A 73 18.88 -12.85 -41.06
C SER A 73 18.99 -11.35 -41.26
N SER A 74 19.58 -10.94 -42.39
CA SER A 74 19.79 -9.53 -42.69
C SER A 74 18.45 -8.85 -42.97
N ILE A 75 18.19 -7.74 -42.30
CA ILE A 75 16.96 -6.96 -42.47
C ILE A 75 16.77 -6.52 -43.92
N ILE A 76 17.82 -6.43 -44.73
CA ILE A 76 17.73 -6.07 -46.16
C ILE A 76 16.91 -7.09 -46.95
N TYR A 77 16.88 -8.36 -46.53
CA TYR A 77 16.14 -9.43 -47.20
C TYR A 77 14.73 -9.67 -46.64
N PHE A 78 14.30 -8.93 -45.61
CA PHE A 78 12.91 -9.00 -45.18
C PHE A 78 11.96 -8.27 -46.14
N PRO A 79 10.69 -8.68 -46.22
CA PRO A 79 9.65 -7.93 -46.91
C PRO A 79 9.60 -6.46 -46.47
N PRO A 80 9.31 -5.51 -47.38
CA PRO A 80 9.04 -4.13 -46.98
C PRO A 80 7.86 -4.08 -46.01
N LEU A 81 8.01 -3.33 -44.93
CA LEU A 81 7.00 -3.18 -43.88
C LEU A 81 6.47 -1.76 -43.89
N LEU A 82 5.15 -1.63 -44.04
CA LEU A 82 4.45 -0.36 -43.90
C LEU A 82 4.59 0.17 -42.47
N LYS A 83 5.01 1.42 -42.32
CA LYS A 83 5.25 2.09 -41.03
C LYS A 83 4.15 3.08 -40.67
N ALA A 84 3.67 3.84 -41.64
CA ALA A 84 2.67 4.87 -41.43
C ALA A 84 1.91 5.18 -42.72
N THR A 85 0.70 5.71 -42.55
CA THR A 85 -0.10 6.24 -43.66
C THR A 85 -0.67 7.60 -43.31
N LEU A 86 -0.92 8.42 -44.33
CA LEU A 86 -1.64 9.68 -44.21
C LEU A 86 -2.72 9.73 -45.30
N PRO A 87 -4.02 9.83 -44.96
CA PRO A 87 -4.59 9.68 -43.62
C PRO A 87 -4.24 8.33 -42.97
N GLU A 88 -4.34 8.29 -41.64
CA GLU A 88 -4.18 7.06 -40.88
C GLU A 88 -5.22 6.03 -41.34
N ASN A 89 -4.86 4.74 -41.30
CA ASN A 89 -5.86 3.69 -41.45
C ASN A 89 -6.97 3.90 -40.40
N GLU A 90 -8.22 3.72 -40.80
CA GLU A 90 -9.41 3.98 -39.99
C GLU A 90 -9.75 5.46 -39.73
N SER A 91 -9.12 6.40 -40.43
CA SER A 91 -9.53 7.82 -40.39
C SER A 91 -10.98 8.06 -40.80
N PHE A 92 -11.63 9.04 -40.18
CA PHE A 92 -13.03 9.38 -40.41
C PHE A 92 -13.25 10.88 -40.27
N ASP A 93 -14.45 11.36 -40.62
CA ASP A 93 -14.76 12.80 -40.71
C ASP A 93 -13.76 13.57 -41.60
N LEU A 94 -13.12 12.89 -42.55
CA LEU A 94 -12.17 13.54 -43.45
C LEU A 94 -12.91 14.54 -44.34
N PRO A 95 -12.36 15.75 -44.55
CA PRO A 95 -13.00 16.72 -45.41
C PRO A 95 -12.99 16.23 -46.86
N GLN A 96 -13.98 16.64 -47.67
CA GLN A 96 -14.04 16.34 -49.11
C GLN A 96 -12.83 16.89 -49.90
N SER A 97 -12.06 17.79 -49.29
CA SER A 97 -10.79 18.30 -49.80
C SER A 97 -9.63 17.32 -49.65
N THR A 98 -9.81 16.16 -49.01
CA THR A 98 -8.76 15.12 -48.92
C THR A 98 -8.51 14.52 -50.30
N LYS A 99 -7.34 14.82 -50.88
CA LYS A 99 -6.95 14.40 -52.23
C LYS A 99 -5.62 13.66 -52.29
N THR A 100 -4.88 13.61 -51.20
CA THR A 100 -3.52 13.05 -51.17
C THR A 100 -3.44 11.95 -50.13
N PHE A 101 -2.76 10.86 -50.50
CA PHE A 101 -2.57 9.68 -49.67
C PHE A 101 -1.09 9.30 -49.67
N SER A 102 -0.49 9.13 -48.50
CA SER A 102 0.91 8.76 -48.36
C SER A 102 1.07 7.43 -47.63
N PHE A 103 2.00 6.59 -48.09
CA PHE A 103 2.40 5.32 -47.47
C PHE A 103 3.91 5.35 -47.23
N THR A 104 4.32 5.26 -45.97
CA THR A 104 5.75 5.29 -45.59
C THR A 104 6.19 3.90 -45.15
N TYR A 105 7.24 3.40 -45.77
CA TYR A 105 7.83 2.08 -45.53
C TYR A 105 9.16 2.19 -44.78
N ASN A 106 9.59 1.08 -44.18
CA ASN A 106 10.91 0.96 -43.56
C ASN A 106 12.06 0.80 -44.57
N LYS A 107 11.74 0.79 -45.87
CA LYS A 107 12.66 0.52 -46.98
C LYS A 107 12.30 1.36 -48.19
N GLN A 108 13.25 1.48 -49.10
CA GLN A 108 13.02 2.00 -50.43
C GLN A 108 12.16 1.02 -51.24
N ILE A 109 11.11 1.54 -51.88
CA ILE A 109 10.16 0.76 -52.68
C ILE A 109 10.33 1.12 -54.16
N ASP A 110 10.29 0.11 -55.03
CA ASP A 110 10.27 0.29 -56.48
C ASP A 110 8.99 1.00 -56.92
N CYS A 111 9.11 2.26 -57.30
CA CYS A 111 7.99 3.09 -57.72
C CYS A 111 7.39 2.65 -59.08
N ALA A 112 8.12 1.85 -59.87
CA ALA A 112 7.64 1.41 -61.19
C ALA A 112 6.63 0.25 -61.11
N SER A 113 6.64 -0.53 -60.02
CA SER A 113 5.80 -1.71 -59.85
C SER A 113 4.51 -1.43 -59.08
N VAL A 114 4.54 -0.51 -58.11
CA VAL A 114 3.41 -0.25 -57.20
C VAL A 114 2.16 0.24 -57.92
N LYS A 115 1.00 -0.31 -57.53
CA LYS A 115 -0.32 0.14 -58.00
C LYS A 115 -1.22 0.49 -56.84
N ALA A 116 -1.77 1.70 -56.84
CA ALA A 116 -2.75 2.16 -55.86
C ALA A 116 -4.16 2.17 -56.44
N THR A 117 -5.08 1.48 -55.78
CA THR A 117 -6.49 1.40 -56.15
C THR A 117 -7.36 1.96 -55.03
N LEU A 118 -8.08 3.05 -55.31
CA LEU A 118 -9.14 3.58 -54.46
C LEU A 118 -10.48 2.96 -54.85
N LEU A 119 -11.17 2.38 -53.88
CA LEU A 119 -12.50 1.77 -54.01
C LEU A 119 -13.48 2.50 -53.07
N GLY A 120 -14.62 2.94 -53.60
CA GLY A 120 -15.68 3.58 -52.83
C GLY A 120 -16.40 4.71 -53.59
N PRO A 121 -17.44 5.33 -52.98
CA PRO A 121 -17.91 5.02 -51.64
C PRO A 121 -18.72 3.71 -51.61
N VAL A 122 -18.49 2.87 -50.60
CA VAL A 122 -19.27 1.64 -50.35
C VAL A 122 -20.71 1.97 -49.91
N SER A 123 -20.90 3.16 -49.31
CA SER A 123 -22.19 3.78 -49.01
C SER A 123 -22.04 5.32 -49.11
N GLY A 124 -22.97 6.03 -49.77
CA GLY A 124 -22.91 7.51 -49.92
C GLY A 124 -23.38 8.07 -51.28
N THR A 125 -23.21 9.39 -51.50
CA THR A 125 -23.49 10.08 -52.78
C THR A 125 -22.20 10.60 -53.42
N GLY A 126 -21.77 9.98 -54.52
CA GLY A 126 -20.50 10.22 -55.20
C GLY A 126 -20.07 8.96 -55.96
N VAL A 127 -19.13 9.07 -56.92
CA VAL A 127 -18.77 8.04 -57.94
C VAL A 127 -19.22 6.62 -57.60
N VAL A 128 -20.41 6.28 -58.12
CA VAL A 128 -21.05 4.97 -57.93
C VAL A 128 -20.15 3.89 -58.51
N ASN A 129 -19.64 2.98 -57.67
CA ASN A 129 -18.94 1.75 -58.06
C ASN A 129 -17.70 1.91 -58.97
N GLY A 130 -16.93 2.99 -58.81
CA GLY A 130 -15.72 3.21 -59.60
C GLY A 130 -14.45 2.77 -58.88
N LYS A 131 -13.81 1.69 -59.36
CA LYS A 131 -12.39 1.43 -59.07
C LYS A 131 -11.57 2.57 -59.68
N LEU A 132 -10.89 3.38 -58.86
CA LEU A 132 -10.03 4.47 -59.32
C LEU A 132 -8.55 4.12 -59.08
N THR A 133 -7.75 4.06 -60.13
CA THR A 133 -6.29 3.96 -59.99
C THR A 133 -5.72 5.35 -59.68
N LEU A 134 -4.94 5.46 -58.62
CA LEU A 134 -4.28 6.73 -58.26
C LEU A 134 -2.85 6.76 -58.83
N PRO A 135 -2.46 7.86 -59.50
CA PRO A 135 -1.07 8.04 -59.94
C PRO A 135 -0.15 8.20 -58.73
N LEU A 136 1.01 7.53 -58.79
CA LEU A 136 2.13 7.75 -57.88
C LEU A 136 2.88 9.02 -58.29
N THR A 137 3.33 9.79 -57.30
CA THR A 137 4.05 11.06 -57.52
C THR A 137 5.55 10.83 -57.72
N GLU A 138 6.10 9.88 -56.98
CA GLU A 138 7.53 9.54 -56.94
C GLU A 138 7.94 8.65 -58.13
N THR A 139 9.25 8.63 -58.44
CA THR A 139 9.84 7.80 -59.50
C THR A 139 11.13 7.15 -58.99
N GLY A 140 11.55 6.04 -59.60
CA GLY A 140 12.73 5.30 -59.14
C GLY A 140 12.43 4.52 -57.86
N TYR A 141 13.17 4.83 -56.79
CA TYR A 141 12.98 4.21 -55.48
C TYR A 141 12.64 5.25 -54.44
N ALA A 142 11.60 5.01 -53.64
CA ALA A 142 11.18 5.91 -52.57
C ALA A 142 10.70 5.14 -51.34
N SER A 143 11.01 5.64 -50.14
CA SER A 143 10.52 5.09 -48.87
C SER A 143 9.16 5.65 -48.47
N THR A 144 8.73 6.76 -49.07
CA THR A 144 7.39 7.31 -48.93
C THR A 144 6.77 7.47 -50.30
N LEU A 145 5.59 6.88 -50.47
CA LEU A 145 4.84 6.87 -51.72
C LEU A 145 3.61 7.75 -51.58
N THR A 146 3.44 8.72 -52.46
CA THR A 146 2.37 9.70 -52.42
C THR A 146 1.48 9.57 -53.64
N PHE A 147 0.20 9.34 -53.40
CA PHE A 147 -0.83 9.18 -54.41
C PHE A 147 -1.80 10.36 -54.35
N THR A 148 -2.11 10.94 -55.51
CA THR A 148 -3.00 12.10 -55.59
C THR A 148 -4.22 11.78 -56.45
N VAL A 149 -5.41 12.13 -55.96
CA VAL A 149 -6.64 12.04 -56.73
C VAL A 149 -6.54 12.96 -57.94
N PRO A 150 -6.76 12.45 -59.18
CA PRO A 150 -6.64 13.27 -60.39
C PRO A 150 -7.55 14.51 -60.37
N ASP A 151 -7.07 15.58 -61.00
CA ASP A 151 -7.82 16.83 -61.12
C ASP A 151 -9.19 16.60 -61.78
N GLY A 152 -10.22 17.25 -61.22
CA GLY A 152 -11.61 17.11 -61.67
C GLY A 152 -12.36 15.89 -61.11
N VAL A 153 -11.70 14.98 -60.40
CA VAL A 153 -12.35 13.84 -59.72
C VAL A 153 -12.85 14.25 -58.33
N VAL A 154 -14.14 14.05 -58.09
CA VAL A 154 -14.79 14.31 -56.80
C VAL A 154 -14.77 13.04 -55.95
N VAL A 155 -14.25 13.16 -54.73
CA VAL A 155 -14.36 12.12 -53.67
C VAL A 155 -15.52 12.60 -52.80
N GLY A 156 -16.67 11.92 -52.92
CA GLY A 156 -17.89 12.28 -52.20
C GLY A 156 -17.88 11.77 -50.77
N ASP A 157 -18.98 12.02 -50.04
CA ASP A 157 -19.14 11.47 -48.70
C ASP A 157 -19.33 9.94 -48.77
N GLY A 158 -18.68 9.22 -47.88
CA GLY A 158 -18.80 7.77 -47.75
C GLY A 158 -17.52 7.04 -47.35
N ASP A 159 -17.62 5.72 -47.29
CA ASP A 159 -16.52 4.83 -46.91
C ASP A 159 -15.67 4.41 -48.11
N TYR A 160 -14.37 4.55 -47.97
CA TYR A 160 -13.36 4.26 -48.99
C TYR A 160 -12.36 3.23 -48.49
N THR A 161 -11.78 2.49 -49.43
CA THR A 161 -10.60 1.63 -49.22
C THR A 161 -9.56 1.97 -50.27
N LEU A 162 -8.33 2.28 -49.86
CA LEU A 162 -7.19 2.46 -50.76
C LEU A 162 -6.23 1.28 -50.56
N THR A 163 -6.01 0.50 -51.62
CA THR A 163 -5.16 -0.69 -51.60
C THR A 163 -3.94 -0.49 -52.50
N LEU A 164 -2.76 -0.76 -51.97
CA LEU A 164 -1.50 -0.89 -52.70
C LEU A 164 -1.23 -2.36 -53.01
N THR A 165 -0.91 -2.65 -54.26
CA THR A 165 -0.46 -3.97 -54.73
C THR A 165 0.88 -3.85 -55.44
N ASP A 166 1.55 -4.97 -55.65
CA ASP A 166 2.84 -5.04 -56.34
C ASP A 166 3.91 -4.16 -55.66
N VAL A 167 3.96 -4.19 -54.32
CA VAL A 167 4.95 -3.47 -53.51
C VAL A 167 6.22 -4.32 -53.40
N PHE A 168 7.32 -3.83 -53.99
CA PHE A 168 8.62 -4.49 -53.94
C PHE A 168 9.68 -3.56 -53.34
N SER A 169 10.57 -4.11 -52.53
CA SER A 169 11.78 -3.36 -52.11
C SER A 169 12.70 -3.09 -53.30
N GLU A 170 13.69 -2.21 -53.12
CA GLU A 170 14.75 -1.98 -54.11
C GLU A 170 15.55 -3.26 -54.49
N GLN A 171 15.51 -4.30 -53.65
CA GLN A 171 16.10 -5.63 -53.93
C GLN A 171 15.12 -6.59 -54.63
N GLY A 172 13.92 -6.15 -55.00
CA GLY A 172 12.90 -6.97 -55.67
C GLY A 172 12.15 -7.92 -54.74
N ILE A 173 12.13 -7.65 -53.43
CA ILE A 173 11.46 -8.50 -52.44
C ILE A 173 10.02 -8.01 -52.25
N PRO A 174 9.00 -8.86 -52.47
CA PRO A 174 7.60 -8.45 -52.32
C PRO A 174 7.23 -8.22 -50.85
N ALA A 175 6.28 -7.32 -50.62
CA ALA A 175 5.55 -7.25 -49.36
C ALA A 175 4.81 -8.57 -49.07
N ASP A 176 4.66 -8.93 -47.80
CA ASP A 176 3.99 -10.17 -47.38
C ASP A 176 2.49 -10.18 -47.72
N ALA A 177 1.87 -9.00 -47.80
CA ALA A 177 0.47 -8.81 -48.14
C ALA A 177 0.27 -7.48 -48.88
N ASN A 178 -0.89 -7.33 -49.50
CA ASN A 178 -1.31 -6.02 -50.02
C ASN A 178 -1.59 -5.08 -48.84
N ASP A 179 -1.02 -3.89 -48.89
CA ASP A 179 -1.30 -2.86 -47.90
C ASP A 179 -2.61 -2.15 -48.24
N ALA A 180 -3.48 -1.95 -47.26
CA ALA A 180 -4.72 -1.22 -47.46
C ALA A 180 -5.04 -0.32 -46.28
N ILE A 181 -5.61 0.85 -46.59
CA ILE A 181 -6.24 1.72 -45.60
C ILE A 181 -7.73 1.83 -45.88
N VAL A 182 -8.51 1.90 -44.82
CA VAL A 182 -9.95 2.20 -44.86
C VAL A 182 -10.20 3.56 -44.21
N PHE A 183 -11.05 4.39 -44.80
CA PHE A 183 -11.36 5.71 -44.24
C PHE A 183 -12.72 6.22 -44.69
N THR A 184 -13.26 7.20 -43.96
CA THR A 184 -14.55 7.83 -44.27
C THR A 184 -14.37 9.31 -44.60
N VAL A 185 -14.90 9.74 -45.73
CA VAL A 185 -15.00 11.14 -46.14
C VAL A 185 -16.38 11.67 -45.80
N GLY A 186 -16.45 12.91 -45.30
CA GLY A 186 -17.69 13.52 -44.83
C GLY A 186 -18.03 13.13 -43.39
N ALA A 187 -19.03 13.84 -42.84
CA ALA A 187 -19.43 13.64 -41.45
C ALA A 187 -20.00 12.24 -41.24
N SER A 188 -19.31 11.45 -40.43
CA SER A 188 -19.75 10.14 -39.98
C SER A 188 -20.75 10.32 -38.85
N GLN A 189 -22.01 9.93 -39.11
CA GLN A 189 -23.02 9.82 -38.07
C GLN A 189 -22.55 8.81 -37.03
N ALA A 190 -22.71 9.13 -35.74
CA ALA A 190 -22.50 8.16 -34.67
C ALA A 190 -23.62 7.11 -34.76
N ALA A 191 -23.37 6.02 -35.49
CA ALA A 191 -24.22 4.84 -35.39
C ALA A 191 -24.09 4.25 -33.98
N ALA A 192 -25.17 3.67 -33.46
CA ALA A 192 -25.14 3.05 -32.15
C ALA A 192 -24.11 1.89 -32.15
N ILE A 193 -23.25 1.85 -31.13
CA ILE A 193 -22.50 0.64 -30.81
C ILE A 193 -23.51 -0.36 -30.27
N ASP A 194 -23.72 -1.46 -30.98
CA ASP A 194 -24.36 -2.62 -30.39
C ASP A 194 -23.30 -3.43 -29.66
N THR A 195 -23.44 -3.49 -28.33
CA THR A 195 -22.56 -4.34 -27.52
C THR A 195 -23.01 -5.77 -27.71
N VAL A 196 -22.25 -6.49 -28.53
CA VAL A 196 -22.57 -7.87 -28.90
C VAL A 196 -22.34 -8.80 -27.72
N MET A 197 -21.27 -8.56 -26.94
CA MET A 197 -20.82 -9.50 -25.94
C MET A 197 -20.05 -8.82 -24.80
N VAL A 198 -20.62 -8.91 -23.59
CA VAL A 198 -19.90 -8.76 -22.32
C VAL A 198 -20.08 -10.08 -21.57
N PRO A 199 -19.14 -11.01 -21.70
CA PRO A 199 -19.37 -12.41 -21.36
C PRO A 199 -19.45 -12.66 -19.86
N TRP A 200 -18.76 -11.86 -19.04
CA TRP A 200 -18.87 -11.93 -17.59
C TRP A 200 -18.39 -10.65 -16.90
N THR A 201 -18.90 -10.44 -15.69
CA THR A 201 -18.48 -9.40 -14.75
C THR A 201 -18.36 -10.00 -13.36
N LYS A 202 -17.67 -9.30 -12.44
CA LYS A 202 -17.58 -9.71 -11.04
C LYS A 202 -18.96 -9.81 -10.36
N ALA A 203 -19.94 -9.04 -10.84
CA ALA A 203 -21.29 -9.01 -10.28
C ALA A 203 -22.15 -10.21 -10.71
N ASN A 204 -21.91 -10.78 -11.90
CA ASN A 204 -22.76 -11.83 -12.46
C ASN A 204 -22.09 -13.22 -12.51
N THR A 205 -20.83 -13.31 -12.10
CA THR A 205 -20.06 -14.57 -12.14
C THR A 205 -19.48 -14.86 -10.77
N ALA A 206 -19.61 -16.10 -10.31
CA ALA A 206 -19.02 -16.55 -9.06
C ALA A 206 -17.52 -16.85 -9.21
N ALA A 207 -16.75 -16.62 -8.15
CA ALA A 207 -15.38 -17.11 -8.10
C ALA A 207 -15.35 -18.65 -8.17
N ASN A 208 -14.29 -19.21 -8.73
CA ASN A 208 -14.13 -20.65 -8.96
C ASN A 208 -15.26 -21.26 -9.82
N SER A 209 -15.68 -20.57 -10.88
CA SER A 209 -16.66 -21.09 -11.84
C SER A 209 -16.13 -21.12 -13.27
N VAL A 210 -16.90 -21.72 -14.18
CA VAL A 210 -16.86 -21.40 -15.61
C VAL A 210 -17.96 -20.37 -15.86
N PRO A 211 -17.70 -19.25 -16.56
CA PRO A 211 -18.73 -18.26 -16.88
C PRO A 211 -19.90 -18.85 -17.68
N LEU A 212 -21.08 -18.24 -17.55
CA LEU A 212 -22.26 -18.65 -18.31
C LEU A 212 -22.03 -18.47 -19.82
N GLY A 213 -22.42 -19.44 -20.63
CA GLY A 213 -22.21 -19.51 -22.08
C GLY A 213 -20.84 -20.00 -22.53
N TRP A 214 -19.91 -20.23 -21.58
CA TRP A 214 -18.56 -20.67 -21.90
C TRP A 214 -18.32 -22.15 -21.66
N LYS A 215 -17.49 -22.73 -22.52
CA LYS A 215 -17.12 -24.14 -22.52
C LYS A 215 -15.61 -24.30 -22.32
N ARG A 216 -15.23 -25.20 -21.40
CA ARG A 216 -13.85 -25.57 -21.13
C ARG A 216 -13.53 -26.96 -21.68
N LEU A 217 -12.66 -27.03 -22.69
CA LEU A 217 -12.13 -28.30 -23.20
C LEU A 217 -10.66 -28.46 -22.81
N MET A 218 -10.29 -29.65 -22.37
CA MET A 218 -8.91 -30.00 -22.02
C MET A 218 -8.46 -31.18 -22.87
N SER A 219 -7.29 -31.10 -23.49
CA SER A 219 -6.70 -32.24 -24.18
C SER A 219 -5.75 -33.02 -23.28
N LYS A 220 -5.74 -34.34 -23.47
CA LYS A 220 -4.72 -35.23 -22.91
C LYS A 220 -3.58 -35.41 -23.91
N ARG A 221 -2.46 -35.99 -23.43
CA ARG A 221 -1.27 -36.32 -24.26
C ARG A 221 -1.53 -37.20 -25.48
N ASP A 222 -2.67 -37.85 -25.55
CA ASP A 222 -3.09 -38.68 -26.68
C ASP A 222 -3.89 -37.88 -27.74
N GLY A 223 -4.00 -36.56 -27.59
CA GLY A 223 -4.75 -35.67 -28.47
C GLY A 223 -6.27 -35.70 -28.27
N THR A 224 -6.78 -36.50 -27.31
CA THR A 224 -8.22 -36.53 -27.02
C THR A 224 -8.65 -35.32 -26.21
N PHE A 225 -9.71 -34.64 -26.66
CA PHE A 225 -10.34 -33.57 -25.90
C PHE A 225 -11.45 -34.14 -25.02
N THR A 226 -11.39 -33.85 -23.73
CA THR A 226 -12.49 -34.13 -22.80
C THR A 226 -13.14 -32.79 -22.44
N GLU A 227 -14.46 -32.69 -22.64
CA GLU A 227 -15.23 -31.63 -22.00
C GLU A 227 -15.27 -31.92 -20.51
N VAL A 228 -14.63 -31.06 -19.71
CA VAL A 228 -14.52 -31.34 -18.28
C VAL A 228 -15.69 -30.72 -17.53
N LYS A 229 -16.14 -29.51 -17.92
CA LYS A 229 -17.26 -28.76 -17.29
C LYS A 229 -17.86 -27.73 -18.26
N GLY A 230 -19.17 -27.54 -18.17
CA GLY A 230 -19.95 -26.68 -19.06
C GLY A 230 -20.55 -25.45 -18.40
N ASP A 231 -21.50 -24.86 -19.11
CA ASP A 231 -22.21 -23.60 -18.83
C ASP A 231 -22.49 -23.33 -17.34
N GLY A 232 -21.89 -22.26 -16.78
CA GLY A 232 -22.20 -21.75 -15.44
C GLY A 232 -21.74 -22.60 -14.26
N THR A 233 -20.92 -23.64 -14.48
CA THR A 233 -20.57 -24.59 -13.39
C THR A 233 -19.69 -23.96 -12.31
N THR A 234 -20.07 -24.08 -11.03
CA THR A 234 -19.33 -23.54 -9.85
C THR A 234 -18.45 -24.59 -9.17
N GLY A 235 -17.66 -24.20 -8.16
CA GLY A 235 -16.85 -25.11 -7.33
C GLY A 235 -15.64 -25.71 -8.04
N GLN A 236 -15.10 -25.01 -9.03
CA GLN A 236 -14.04 -25.51 -9.90
C GLN A 236 -12.65 -25.44 -9.27
N SER A 237 -11.84 -26.45 -9.58
CA SER A 237 -10.39 -26.47 -9.35
C SER A 237 -9.66 -26.37 -10.71
N GLY A 238 -8.43 -25.85 -10.73
CA GLY A 238 -7.69 -25.60 -11.97
C GLY A 238 -8.24 -24.38 -12.72
N ALA A 239 -8.27 -24.39 -14.06
CA ALA A 239 -8.74 -23.26 -14.86
C ALA A 239 -10.19 -22.85 -14.53
N ARG A 240 -10.38 -21.58 -14.12
CA ARG A 240 -11.63 -21.08 -13.49
C ARG A 240 -11.64 -19.56 -13.37
N THR A 241 -12.80 -18.94 -13.12
CA THR A 241 -12.89 -17.51 -12.83
C THR A 241 -12.26 -17.15 -11.48
N MET A 242 -11.47 -16.07 -11.46
CA MET A 242 -10.78 -15.49 -10.30
C MET A 242 -11.29 -14.07 -10.05
N HIS A 243 -11.48 -13.70 -8.78
CA HIS A 243 -11.87 -12.34 -8.37
C HIS A 243 -10.69 -11.62 -7.73
N PHE A 244 -10.36 -10.45 -8.27
CA PHE A 244 -9.25 -9.61 -7.82
C PHE A 244 -9.75 -8.42 -7.00
N LEU A 245 -8.81 -7.71 -6.36
CA LEU A 245 -9.11 -6.44 -5.70
C LEU A 245 -9.50 -5.39 -6.74
N ASP A 246 -10.38 -4.46 -6.35
CA ASP A 246 -10.83 -3.38 -7.24
C ASP A 246 -9.74 -2.30 -7.39
N GLY A 247 -9.83 -1.49 -8.47
CA GLY A 247 -8.92 -0.36 -8.71
C GLY A 247 -7.76 -0.64 -9.70
N GLY A 248 -7.79 -1.77 -10.39
CA GLY A 248 -6.84 -2.13 -11.45
C GLY A 248 -7.49 -2.26 -12.84
N ASP A 249 -6.73 -2.77 -13.82
CA ASP A 249 -7.14 -2.98 -15.22
C ASP A 249 -8.38 -3.91 -15.32
N PHE A 250 -8.48 -4.89 -14.41
CA PHE A 250 -9.66 -5.73 -14.24
C PHE A 250 -9.78 -6.25 -12.79
N ASN A 251 -11.01 -6.57 -12.38
CA ASN A 251 -11.29 -7.16 -11.06
C ASN A 251 -11.87 -8.58 -11.13
N VAL A 252 -12.04 -9.12 -12.34
CA VAL A 252 -12.45 -10.50 -12.61
C VAL A 252 -11.75 -11.01 -13.87
N GLY A 253 -11.29 -12.24 -13.87
CA GLY A 253 -10.65 -12.85 -15.02
C GLY A 253 -10.70 -14.37 -14.98
N TYR A 254 -10.67 -15.02 -16.13
CA TYR A 254 -10.61 -16.47 -16.24
C TYR A 254 -9.16 -16.95 -16.19
N TYR A 255 -8.81 -17.67 -15.12
CA TYR A 255 -7.54 -18.37 -15.02
C TYR A 255 -7.50 -19.47 -16.09
N HIS A 256 -6.69 -19.25 -17.12
CA HIS A 256 -6.53 -20.09 -18.30
C HIS A 256 -5.20 -20.83 -18.20
N SER A 257 -5.24 -22.12 -17.89
CA SER A 257 -4.01 -22.89 -17.63
C SER A 257 -4.05 -24.31 -18.17
N ALA A 258 -3.04 -24.64 -18.96
CA ALA A 258 -2.76 -25.98 -19.46
C ALA A 258 -1.71 -26.71 -18.59
N ARG A 259 -1.51 -26.33 -17.33
CA ARG A 259 -0.41 -26.88 -16.48
C ARG A 259 -0.35 -28.41 -16.47
N ASP A 260 -1.50 -29.06 -16.41
CA ASP A 260 -1.63 -30.52 -16.33
C ASP A 260 -2.10 -31.18 -17.64
N PHE A 261 -2.19 -30.40 -18.73
CA PHE A 261 -2.82 -30.79 -20.00
C PHE A 261 -1.94 -30.40 -21.20
N ASP A 262 -2.25 -30.94 -22.38
CA ASP A 262 -1.51 -30.58 -23.60
C ASP A 262 -2.00 -29.25 -24.15
N THR A 263 -3.31 -29.07 -24.16
CA THR A 263 -3.99 -27.82 -24.49
C THR A 263 -5.23 -27.63 -23.63
N ILE A 264 -5.55 -26.37 -23.37
CA ILE A 264 -6.85 -25.98 -22.82
C ILE A 264 -7.48 -24.95 -23.74
N ARG A 265 -8.75 -25.16 -24.07
CA ARG A 265 -9.58 -24.29 -24.91
C ARG A 265 -10.70 -23.71 -24.07
N PHE A 266 -10.88 -22.40 -24.15
CA PHE A 266 -11.93 -21.67 -23.47
C PHE A 266 -12.78 -20.96 -24.53
N MET A 267 -13.97 -21.50 -24.76
CA MET A 267 -14.77 -21.20 -25.95
C MET A 267 -16.12 -20.59 -25.60
N TYR A 268 -16.60 -19.69 -26.45
CA TYR A 268 -17.94 -19.11 -26.42
C TYR A 268 -18.66 -19.32 -27.75
N GLY A 269 -20.00 -19.38 -27.75
CA GLY A 269 -20.81 -19.59 -28.95
C GLY A 269 -21.18 -21.06 -29.23
N THR A 270 -20.69 -21.98 -28.41
CA THR A 270 -20.91 -23.43 -28.61
C THR A 270 -22.27 -23.94 -28.12
N TYR A 271 -22.91 -23.23 -27.19
CA TYR A 271 -24.24 -23.59 -26.66
C TYR A 271 -25.38 -22.91 -27.46
N PRO A 272 -26.52 -23.59 -27.73
CA PRO A 272 -27.66 -23.01 -28.45
C PRO A 272 -28.25 -21.74 -27.80
N GLU A 273 -28.31 -21.71 -26.48
CA GLU A 273 -28.82 -20.59 -25.67
C GLU A 273 -27.82 -19.44 -25.51
N ASN A 274 -26.55 -19.67 -25.86
CA ASN A 274 -25.45 -18.70 -25.76
C ASN A 274 -24.63 -18.70 -27.06
N ARG A 275 -25.31 -18.47 -28.20
CA ARG A 275 -24.67 -18.35 -29.52
C ARG A 275 -23.95 -17.01 -29.65
N LEU A 276 -22.81 -17.00 -30.33
CA LEU A 276 -22.17 -15.77 -30.81
C LEU A 276 -22.73 -15.48 -32.20
N HIS A 277 -23.93 -14.88 -32.24
CA HIS A 277 -24.57 -14.49 -33.49
C HIS A 277 -24.02 -13.14 -33.95
N LEU A 278 -23.41 -13.09 -35.13
CA LEU A 278 -22.82 -11.89 -35.70
C LEU A 278 -23.46 -11.59 -37.06
N LYS A 279 -23.77 -10.31 -37.29
CA LYS A 279 -24.12 -9.78 -38.60
C LYS A 279 -22.88 -9.57 -39.46
N ALA A 280 -23.02 -9.65 -40.77
CA ALA A 280 -21.97 -9.26 -41.70
C ALA A 280 -21.53 -7.81 -41.43
N GLY A 281 -20.23 -7.58 -41.27
CA GLY A 281 -19.71 -6.25 -40.91
C GLY A 281 -18.46 -6.29 -40.04
N ARG A 282 -18.08 -5.12 -39.54
CA ARG A 282 -16.87 -4.93 -38.72
C ARG A 282 -17.20 -4.97 -37.23
N TYR A 283 -16.32 -5.60 -36.47
CA TYR A 283 -16.38 -5.69 -35.02
C TYR A 283 -15.01 -5.37 -34.43
N SER A 284 -15.01 -4.87 -33.20
CA SER A 284 -13.81 -4.81 -32.39
C SER A 284 -13.95 -5.81 -31.25
N LEU A 285 -12.89 -6.58 -31.04
CA LEU A 285 -12.74 -7.49 -29.91
C LEU A 285 -11.55 -7.01 -29.09
N SER A 286 -11.80 -6.73 -27.81
CA SER A 286 -10.75 -6.39 -26.86
C SER A 286 -10.79 -7.28 -25.63
N TYR A 287 -9.64 -7.46 -24.98
CA TYR A 287 -9.50 -8.15 -23.71
C TYR A 287 -8.15 -7.83 -23.05
N TYR A 288 -8.04 -8.13 -21.77
CA TYR A 288 -6.78 -8.08 -21.04
C TYR A 288 -6.22 -9.49 -20.82
N SER A 289 -4.89 -9.60 -20.81
CA SER A 289 -4.21 -10.83 -20.37
C SER A 289 -3.09 -10.56 -19.38
N ALA A 290 -3.01 -11.42 -18.35
CA ALA A 290 -1.95 -11.38 -17.34
C ALA A 290 -1.36 -12.76 -17.05
N TYR A 291 -0.12 -12.81 -16.59
CA TYR A 291 0.47 -14.06 -16.08
C TYR A 291 -0.12 -14.38 -14.71
N TRP A 292 -0.54 -15.63 -14.50
CA TRP A 292 -0.97 -16.08 -13.18
C TRP A 292 0.22 -16.22 -12.22
N THR A 293 1.39 -16.65 -12.73
CA THR A 293 2.59 -16.93 -11.93
C THR A 293 3.82 -16.21 -12.49
N ASN A 294 4.83 -16.00 -11.63
CA ASN A 294 6.14 -15.52 -12.07
C ASN A 294 6.82 -16.51 -13.03
N ASP A 295 6.62 -17.81 -12.85
CA ASP A 295 7.20 -18.82 -13.73
C ASP A 295 6.63 -18.73 -15.15
N ALA A 296 5.31 -18.52 -15.29
CA ALA A 296 4.68 -18.30 -16.59
C ALA A 296 5.20 -17.03 -17.27
N MET A 297 5.42 -15.97 -16.49
CA MET A 297 6.03 -14.72 -16.97
C MET A 297 7.48 -14.94 -17.45
N ASN A 298 8.28 -15.65 -16.65
CA ASN A 298 9.68 -15.94 -16.99
C ASN A 298 9.80 -16.85 -18.23
N ALA A 299 8.88 -17.80 -18.38
CA ALA A 299 8.78 -18.68 -19.55
C ALA A 299 8.18 -17.98 -20.77
N LYS A 300 7.69 -16.74 -20.64
CA LYS A 300 6.97 -15.98 -21.68
C LYS A 300 5.80 -16.77 -22.26
N ALA A 301 4.98 -17.31 -21.37
CA ALA A 301 3.78 -18.05 -21.74
C ALA A 301 2.88 -17.26 -22.69
N THR A 302 2.37 -17.93 -23.72
CA THR A 302 1.48 -17.34 -24.72
C THR A 302 0.15 -18.09 -24.84
N HIS A 303 -0.83 -17.43 -25.46
CA HIS A 303 -2.11 -18.02 -25.85
C HIS A 303 -2.50 -17.61 -27.26
N ASP A 304 -3.47 -18.31 -27.84
CA ASP A 304 -4.05 -18.00 -29.14
C ASP A 304 -5.49 -17.53 -28.98
N LEU A 305 -5.96 -16.74 -29.94
CA LEU A 305 -7.35 -16.31 -30.09
C LEU A 305 -7.82 -16.65 -31.51
N ILE A 306 -8.89 -17.43 -31.61
CA ILE A 306 -9.44 -17.88 -32.88
C ILE A 306 -10.96 -17.63 -32.89
N ILE A 307 -11.49 -17.13 -34.01
CA ILE A 307 -12.92 -17.13 -34.30
C ILE A 307 -13.17 -18.02 -35.52
N THR A 308 -14.04 -19.00 -35.36
CA THR A 308 -14.43 -19.95 -36.41
C THR A 308 -15.93 -19.95 -36.62
N ASP A 309 -16.38 -20.54 -37.72
CA ASP A 309 -17.76 -20.96 -37.86
C ASP A 309 -18.11 -22.09 -36.86
N THR A 310 -19.39 -22.36 -36.62
CA THR A 310 -19.82 -23.39 -35.64
C THR A 310 -19.38 -24.82 -35.98
N THR A 311 -18.93 -25.09 -37.21
CA THR A 311 -18.37 -26.40 -37.61
C THR A 311 -16.85 -26.50 -37.47
N PHE A 312 -16.17 -25.41 -37.08
CA PHE A 312 -14.71 -25.31 -36.99
C PHE A 312 -13.98 -25.62 -38.31
N THR A 313 -14.63 -25.40 -39.45
CA THR A 313 -14.04 -25.66 -40.78
C THR A 313 -13.51 -24.41 -41.45
N LYS A 314 -13.98 -23.22 -41.01
CA LYS A 314 -13.62 -21.93 -41.57
C LYS A 314 -13.11 -21.01 -40.45
N GLU A 315 -11.82 -20.72 -40.48
CA GLU A 315 -11.22 -19.67 -39.65
C GLU A 315 -11.61 -18.29 -40.21
N ILE A 316 -12.25 -17.49 -39.38
CA ILE A 316 -12.68 -16.12 -39.72
C ILE A 316 -11.64 -15.11 -39.23
N PHE A 317 -11.08 -15.36 -38.05
CA PHE A 317 -10.02 -14.56 -37.45
C PHE A 317 -9.10 -15.46 -36.64
N VAL A 318 -7.78 -15.22 -36.73
CA VAL A 318 -6.76 -16.00 -36.03
C VAL A 318 -5.65 -15.06 -35.60
N GLU A 319 -5.32 -15.11 -34.32
CA GLU A 319 -4.09 -14.54 -33.78
C GLU A 319 -3.41 -15.58 -32.89
N ARG A 320 -2.08 -15.76 -33.05
CA ARG A 320 -1.32 -16.82 -32.39
C ARG A 320 -0.15 -16.28 -31.60
N ALA A 321 0.26 -17.03 -30.57
CA ALA A 321 1.40 -16.73 -29.70
C ALA A 321 1.33 -15.34 -29.04
N ILE A 322 0.13 -14.96 -28.58
CA ILE A 322 -0.14 -13.67 -27.95
C ILE A 322 0.53 -13.63 -26.58
N ALA A 323 1.34 -12.60 -26.35
CA ALA A 323 2.05 -12.39 -25.09
C ALA A 323 1.17 -11.72 -24.03
N SER A 324 1.42 -12.03 -22.76
CA SER A 324 0.78 -11.35 -21.61
C SER A 324 1.77 -10.43 -20.89
N ALA A 325 1.27 -9.61 -19.96
CA ALA A 325 2.08 -8.77 -19.07
C ALA A 325 1.55 -8.83 -17.64
N PHE A 326 2.37 -8.41 -16.67
CA PHE A 326 2.06 -8.44 -15.23
C PHE A 326 1.88 -9.86 -14.65
N SER A 327 2.38 -10.09 -13.44
CA SER A 327 2.22 -11.36 -12.73
C SER A 327 1.31 -11.19 -11.53
N CYS A 328 0.22 -11.98 -11.49
CA CYS A 328 -0.65 -12.07 -10.32
C CYS A 328 0.01 -12.80 -9.12
N ASN A 329 1.21 -13.37 -9.30
CA ASN A 329 1.99 -14.06 -8.29
C ASN A 329 1.18 -15.10 -7.48
N ASN A 330 0.40 -15.94 -8.17
CA ASN A 330 -0.48 -16.96 -7.58
C ASN A 330 -1.57 -16.42 -6.62
N GLY A 331 -1.85 -15.11 -6.61
CA GLY A 331 -2.75 -14.47 -5.68
C GLY A 331 -3.93 -13.78 -6.35
N SER A 332 -5.12 -13.92 -5.75
CA SER A 332 -6.30 -13.13 -6.11
C SER A 332 -6.51 -11.92 -5.19
N GLY A 333 -5.73 -11.79 -4.11
CA GLY A 333 -5.72 -10.63 -3.21
C GLY A 333 -4.85 -9.47 -3.70
N VAL A 334 -4.71 -9.31 -5.02
CA VAL A 334 -3.86 -8.29 -5.65
C VAL A 334 -4.72 -7.35 -6.49
N VAL A 335 -4.28 -6.10 -6.63
CA VAL A 335 -4.78 -5.18 -7.65
C VAL A 335 -3.98 -5.43 -8.92
N VAL A 336 -4.66 -5.79 -10.02
CA VAL A 336 -3.99 -6.05 -11.31
C VAL A 336 -3.78 -4.73 -12.03
N ALA A 337 -2.55 -4.23 -12.08
CA ALA A 337 -2.22 -2.96 -12.73
C ALA A 337 -0.95 -3.14 -13.58
N GLY A 338 -1.12 -3.10 -14.90
CA GLY A 338 -0.08 -3.38 -15.91
C GLY A 338 -0.31 -4.66 -16.71
N ALA A 339 -1.53 -5.18 -16.76
CA ALA A 339 -1.88 -6.29 -17.65
C ALA A 339 -1.77 -5.89 -19.12
N ALA A 340 -1.53 -6.86 -20.01
CA ALA A 340 -1.47 -6.59 -21.44
C ALA A 340 -2.89 -6.35 -21.97
N PHE A 341 -3.11 -5.21 -22.64
CA PHE A 341 -4.35 -4.92 -23.35
C PHE A 341 -4.22 -5.35 -24.82
N HIS A 342 -5.22 -6.07 -25.32
CA HIS A 342 -5.29 -6.54 -26.70
C HIS A 342 -6.55 -6.02 -27.35
N GLU A 343 -6.44 -5.56 -28.59
CA GLU A 343 -7.57 -5.12 -29.40
C GLU A 343 -7.38 -5.55 -30.86
N TYR A 344 -8.41 -6.13 -31.44
CA TYR A 344 -8.42 -6.61 -32.82
C TYR A 344 -9.64 -6.10 -33.58
N SER A 345 -9.42 -5.70 -34.84
CA SER A 345 -10.48 -5.40 -35.81
C SER A 345 -10.82 -6.69 -36.57
N ILE A 346 -12.07 -7.14 -36.46
CA ILE A 346 -12.56 -8.40 -37.06
C ILE A 346 -13.60 -8.08 -38.12
N TYR A 347 -13.48 -8.71 -39.29
CA TYR A 347 -14.50 -8.64 -40.34
C TYR A 347 -15.28 -9.94 -40.40
N ILE A 348 -16.59 -9.83 -40.26
CA ILE A 348 -17.53 -10.94 -40.38
C ILE A 348 -18.12 -10.94 -41.79
N PRO A 349 -17.87 -12.00 -42.58
CA PRO A 349 -18.20 -12.00 -44.00
C PRO A 349 -19.69 -12.19 -44.30
N GLU A 350 -20.42 -12.85 -43.41
CA GLU A 350 -21.82 -13.23 -43.60
C GLU A 350 -22.56 -13.24 -42.26
N ASP A 351 -23.88 -13.05 -42.29
CA ASP A 351 -24.71 -13.22 -41.09
C ASP A 351 -24.66 -14.67 -40.63
N GLY A 352 -24.32 -14.94 -39.36
CA GLY A 352 -24.23 -16.31 -38.87
C GLY A 352 -23.84 -16.46 -37.41
N ASP A 353 -23.80 -17.72 -36.97
CA ASP A 353 -23.31 -18.11 -35.65
C ASP A 353 -21.83 -18.51 -35.73
N TYR A 354 -21.04 -18.04 -34.77
CA TYR A 354 -19.60 -18.24 -34.70
C TYR A 354 -19.17 -18.82 -33.35
N VAL A 355 -17.91 -19.25 -33.26
CA VAL A 355 -17.28 -19.71 -32.03
C VAL A 355 -15.99 -18.95 -31.81
N MET A 356 -15.89 -18.27 -30.65
CA MET A 356 -14.66 -17.64 -30.17
C MET A 356 -13.93 -18.62 -29.26
N ASP A 357 -12.61 -18.72 -29.40
CA ASP A 357 -11.79 -19.70 -28.70
C ASP A 357 -10.44 -19.12 -28.27
N PHE A 358 -10.19 -19.15 -26.96
CA PHE A 358 -8.87 -18.91 -26.38
C PHE A 358 -8.17 -20.24 -26.12
N THR A 359 -7.01 -20.45 -26.73
CA THR A 359 -6.23 -21.69 -26.57
C THR A 359 -4.93 -21.42 -25.83
N ALA A 360 -4.61 -22.24 -24.82
CA ALA A 360 -3.30 -22.27 -24.18
C ALA A 360 -2.68 -23.67 -24.27
N TYR A 361 -1.35 -23.72 -24.32
CA TYR A 361 -0.55 -24.91 -24.62
C TYR A 361 0.29 -25.38 -23.42
N GLN A 362 0.74 -26.64 -23.46
CA GLN A 362 1.60 -27.25 -22.44
C GLN A 362 2.88 -26.44 -22.17
N GLY A 363 3.36 -26.44 -20.92
CA GLY A 363 4.68 -25.90 -20.56
C GLY A 363 4.67 -24.63 -19.70
N TRP A 364 4.00 -24.67 -18.54
CA TRP A 364 3.89 -23.54 -17.60
C TRP A 364 3.02 -22.36 -18.05
N ASN A 365 2.23 -22.48 -19.13
CA ASN A 365 1.25 -21.44 -19.53
C ASN A 365 0.07 -21.38 -18.54
N SER A 366 0.22 -20.52 -17.55
CA SER A 366 -0.79 -20.17 -16.55
C SER A 366 -1.06 -18.68 -16.69
N LEU A 367 -2.18 -18.35 -17.33
CA LEU A 367 -2.54 -17.00 -17.73
C LEU A 367 -3.91 -16.63 -17.14
N VAL A 368 -4.27 -15.36 -17.21
CA VAL A 368 -5.59 -14.84 -16.87
C VAL A 368 -6.09 -14.06 -18.07
N ILE A 369 -7.28 -14.41 -18.59
CA ILE A 369 -7.97 -13.67 -19.65
C ILE A 369 -9.15 -12.92 -19.03
N ALA A 370 -9.21 -11.61 -19.20
CA ALA A 370 -10.16 -10.75 -18.49
C ALA A 370 -10.79 -9.69 -19.40
N ASN A 371 -11.94 -9.17 -18.99
CA ASN A 371 -12.66 -8.09 -19.69
C ASN A 371 -12.78 -8.31 -21.21
N VAL A 372 -13.10 -9.54 -21.63
CA VAL A 372 -13.40 -9.82 -23.04
C VAL A 372 -14.62 -9.00 -23.44
N LEU A 373 -14.51 -8.21 -24.49
CA LEU A 373 -15.56 -7.31 -24.94
C LEU A 373 -15.61 -7.35 -26.46
N MET A 374 -16.78 -7.63 -27.02
CA MET A 374 -17.01 -7.53 -28.46
C MET A 374 -18.18 -6.59 -28.74
N TYR A 375 -17.97 -5.66 -29.66
CA TYR A 375 -19.02 -4.76 -30.10
C TYR A 375 -18.97 -4.55 -31.61
N SER A 376 -20.14 -4.28 -32.19
CA SER A 376 -20.21 -3.85 -33.57
C SER A 376 -19.45 -2.53 -33.71
N VAL A 377 -18.64 -2.40 -34.75
CA VAL A 377 -18.03 -1.14 -35.13
C VAL A 377 -18.63 -0.78 -36.48
N PRO A 378 -19.82 -0.14 -36.52
CA PRO A 378 -20.44 0.25 -37.77
C PRO A 378 -19.53 1.17 -38.60
N SER A 379 -18.72 1.97 -37.90
CA SER A 379 -17.63 2.76 -38.47
C SER A 379 -16.57 3.05 -37.40
N SER A 380 -15.34 3.34 -37.82
CA SER A 380 -14.26 3.73 -36.92
C SER A 380 -14.61 4.99 -36.11
N ALA A 381 -15.41 5.90 -36.68
CA ALA A 381 -15.93 7.08 -35.99
C ALA A 381 -16.64 6.75 -34.68
N VAL A 382 -17.45 5.70 -34.68
CA VAL A 382 -18.23 5.28 -33.51
C VAL A 382 -17.32 4.81 -32.37
N LYS A 383 -16.32 3.98 -32.69
CA LYS A 383 -15.33 3.46 -31.73
C LYS A 383 -14.59 4.61 -31.05
N TYR A 384 -13.94 5.46 -31.84
CA TYR A 384 -13.04 6.49 -31.34
C TYR A 384 -13.79 7.67 -30.66
N LYS A 385 -14.97 8.06 -31.18
CA LYS A 385 -15.81 9.08 -30.51
C LYS A 385 -16.38 8.59 -29.17
N SER A 386 -16.75 7.31 -29.06
CA SER A 386 -17.26 6.75 -27.79
C SER A 386 -16.19 6.67 -26.71
N MET A 387 -14.96 6.30 -27.10
CA MET A 387 -13.79 6.31 -26.22
C MET A 387 -13.53 7.73 -25.68
N LEU A 388 -13.45 8.73 -26.55
CA LEU A 388 -13.26 10.12 -26.15
C LEU A 388 -14.43 10.63 -25.30
N SER A 389 -15.68 10.26 -25.62
CA SER A 389 -16.85 10.61 -24.82
C SER A 389 -16.79 10.03 -23.40
N THR A 390 -16.24 8.83 -23.24
CA THR A 390 -16.04 8.21 -21.92
C THR A 390 -14.99 8.99 -21.12
N ALA A 391 -13.86 9.32 -21.75
CA ALA A 391 -12.82 10.13 -21.12
C ALA A 391 -13.32 11.55 -20.76
N MET A 392 -14.12 12.17 -21.63
CA MET A 392 -14.79 13.45 -21.38
C MET A 392 -15.74 13.37 -20.18
N THR A 393 -16.49 12.27 -20.03
CA THR A 393 -17.37 12.06 -18.88
C THR A 393 -16.56 11.96 -17.58
N LEU A 394 -15.45 11.21 -17.59
CA LEU A 394 -14.54 11.12 -16.44
C LEU A 394 -13.93 12.48 -16.08
N ALA A 395 -13.49 13.25 -17.08
CA ALA A 395 -12.94 14.58 -16.90
C ALA A 395 -13.96 15.57 -16.30
N ASN A 396 -15.19 15.59 -16.82
CA ASN A 396 -16.27 16.42 -16.27
C ASN A 396 -16.67 16.02 -14.84
N ASN A 397 -16.67 14.72 -14.53
CA ASN A 397 -16.90 14.25 -13.16
C ASN A 397 -15.80 14.72 -12.21
N ALA A 398 -14.53 14.71 -12.63
CA ALA A 398 -13.42 15.23 -11.84
C ALA A 398 -13.55 16.75 -11.60
N MET A 399 -13.94 17.52 -12.62
CA MET A 399 -14.24 18.95 -12.48
C MET A 399 -15.37 19.19 -11.47
N THR A 400 -16.44 18.40 -11.54
CA THR A 400 -17.56 18.48 -10.59
C THR A 400 -17.15 18.11 -9.16
N ALA A 401 -16.33 17.07 -8.99
CA ALA A 401 -15.81 16.68 -7.68
C ALA A 401 -14.90 17.75 -7.06
N ALA A 402 -14.25 18.57 -7.88
CA ALA A 402 -13.37 19.67 -7.48
C ALA A 402 -14.00 21.06 -7.74
N ASP A 403 -15.34 21.18 -7.68
CA ASP A 403 -16.06 22.42 -8.01
C ASP A 403 -15.70 23.58 -7.05
N SER A 404 -15.49 23.28 -5.77
CA SER A 404 -15.10 24.27 -4.75
C SER A 404 -13.83 25.03 -5.14
N SER A 405 -13.84 26.35 -4.90
CA SER A 405 -12.70 27.24 -5.19
C SER A 405 -11.43 26.92 -4.39
N MET A 406 -11.54 26.12 -3.33
CA MET A 406 -10.37 25.65 -2.58
C MET A 406 -9.46 24.70 -3.39
N TYR A 407 -9.97 24.14 -4.49
CA TYR A 407 -9.22 23.26 -5.39
C TYR A 407 -8.78 23.96 -6.68
N ASP A 408 -8.92 25.29 -6.73
CA ASP A 408 -8.48 26.07 -7.89
C ASP A 408 -6.95 26.08 -7.98
N GLY A 409 -6.43 25.84 -9.18
CA GLY A 409 -5.00 25.69 -9.42
C GLY A 409 -4.67 25.32 -10.87
N ALA A 410 -3.39 25.04 -11.11
CA ALA A 410 -2.89 24.70 -12.44
C ALA A 410 -3.54 23.41 -12.99
N GLN A 411 -3.82 22.44 -12.14
CA GLN A 411 -4.40 21.14 -12.46
C GLN A 411 -5.85 21.28 -12.98
N LYS A 412 -6.68 22.08 -12.29
CA LYS A 412 -8.07 22.35 -12.69
C LYS A 412 -8.12 23.15 -13.99
N THR A 413 -7.26 24.17 -14.11
CA THR A 413 -7.14 24.97 -15.34
C THR A 413 -6.68 24.13 -16.54
N ALA A 414 -5.71 23.24 -16.35
CA ALA A 414 -5.23 22.35 -17.41
C ALA A 414 -6.33 21.38 -17.88
N LEU A 415 -7.09 20.78 -16.95
CA LEU A 415 -8.19 19.89 -17.31
C LEU A 415 -9.31 20.63 -18.05
N ALA A 416 -9.67 21.84 -17.59
CA ALA A 416 -10.66 22.67 -18.25
C ALA A 416 -10.27 22.99 -19.71
N ALA A 417 -8.99 23.33 -19.95
CA ALA A 417 -8.48 23.60 -21.28
C ALA A 417 -8.53 22.36 -22.21
N LEU A 418 -8.22 21.16 -21.68
CA LEU A 418 -8.35 19.92 -22.44
C LEU A 418 -9.81 19.63 -22.82
N ILE A 419 -10.73 19.78 -21.86
CA ILE A 419 -12.17 19.62 -22.10
C ILE A 419 -12.65 20.57 -23.20
N GLU A 420 -12.25 21.85 -23.15
CA GLU A 420 -12.61 22.85 -24.17
C GLU A 420 -12.06 22.48 -25.56
N TYR A 421 -10.78 22.10 -25.63
CA TYR A 421 -10.13 21.70 -26.88
C TYR A 421 -10.85 20.51 -27.55
N TYR A 422 -11.11 19.43 -26.80
CA TYR A 422 -11.74 18.22 -27.32
C TYR A 422 -13.26 18.35 -27.53
N THR A 423 -13.89 19.40 -27.01
CA THR A 423 -15.30 19.74 -27.31
C THR A 423 -15.43 20.51 -28.63
N THR A 424 -14.43 21.31 -28.99
CA THR A 424 -14.51 22.26 -30.11
C THR A 424 -13.76 21.83 -31.36
N THR A 425 -12.80 20.90 -31.22
CA THR A 425 -11.94 20.44 -32.32
C THR A 425 -12.51 19.20 -32.98
N VAL A 426 -12.64 19.23 -34.32
CA VAL A 426 -12.95 18.02 -35.12
C VAL A 426 -11.64 17.27 -35.37
N LEU A 427 -11.55 16.06 -34.83
CA LEU A 427 -10.42 15.16 -35.03
C LEU A 427 -10.76 14.15 -36.13
N THR A 428 -9.79 13.83 -37.00
CA THR A 428 -9.96 12.90 -38.13
C THR A 428 -9.05 11.66 -38.08
N ALA A 429 -8.03 11.69 -37.21
CA ALA A 429 -7.06 10.62 -37.03
C ALA A 429 -7.40 9.78 -35.79
N PRO A 430 -7.45 8.44 -35.89
CA PRO A 430 -7.59 7.55 -34.74
C PRO A 430 -6.62 7.85 -33.60
N SER A 431 -5.34 8.09 -33.91
CA SER A 431 -4.31 8.39 -32.91
C SER A 431 -4.64 9.63 -32.08
N ALA A 432 -5.28 10.64 -32.68
CA ALA A 432 -5.68 11.87 -31.99
C ALA A 432 -6.80 11.63 -30.97
N TYR A 433 -7.74 10.71 -31.26
CA TYR A 433 -8.77 10.33 -30.29
C TYR A 433 -8.18 9.51 -29.13
N VAL A 434 -7.23 8.62 -29.40
CA VAL A 434 -6.51 7.85 -28.36
C VAL A 434 -5.76 8.81 -27.44
N ASN A 435 -4.91 9.66 -28.02
CA ASN A 435 -4.14 10.65 -27.26
C ASN A 435 -5.05 11.56 -26.43
N GLY A 436 -6.14 12.07 -27.01
CA GLY A 436 -7.08 12.93 -26.28
C GLY A 436 -7.78 12.23 -25.13
N SER A 437 -8.13 10.95 -25.30
CA SER A 437 -8.73 10.14 -24.25
C SER A 437 -7.74 9.91 -23.09
N ASP A 438 -6.47 9.65 -23.40
CA ASP A 438 -5.40 9.50 -22.41
C ASP A 438 -5.10 10.80 -21.67
N GLU A 439 -5.02 11.93 -22.39
CA GLU A 439 -4.79 13.26 -21.81
C GLU A 439 -5.91 13.67 -20.85
N LEU A 440 -7.18 13.48 -21.24
CA LEU A 440 -8.33 13.76 -20.40
C LEU A 440 -8.35 12.88 -19.15
N THR A 441 -8.09 11.57 -19.31
CA THR A 441 -8.07 10.61 -18.20
C THR A 441 -6.94 10.94 -17.20
N LYS A 442 -5.74 11.24 -17.72
CA LYS A 442 -4.59 11.66 -16.90
C LYS A 442 -4.84 13.00 -16.21
N GLY A 443 -5.43 13.97 -16.91
CA GLY A 443 -5.80 15.27 -16.35
C GLY A 443 -6.83 15.13 -15.21
N ALA A 444 -7.85 14.28 -15.40
CA ALA A 444 -8.84 13.95 -14.38
C ALA A 444 -8.18 13.35 -13.12
N ALA A 445 -7.31 12.35 -13.29
CA ALA A 445 -6.59 11.74 -12.18
C ALA A 445 -5.70 12.75 -11.44
N THR A 446 -5.03 13.64 -12.18
CA THR A 446 -4.16 14.69 -11.61
C THR A 446 -4.96 15.68 -10.76
N LEU A 447 -6.15 16.12 -11.22
CA LEU A 447 -7.02 17.00 -10.45
C LEU A 447 -7.56 16.32 -9.18
N LEU A 448 -7.94 15.04 -9.26
CA LEU A 448 -8.41 14.29 -8.08
C LEU A 448 -7.31 14.06 -7.05
N ALA A 449 -6.06 13.86 -7.48
CA ALA A 449 -4.91 13.77 -6.59
C ALA A 449 -4.67 15.11 -5.87
N HIS A 450 -4.73 16.23 -6.59
CA HIS A 450 -4.65 17.58 -6.03
C HIS A 450 -5.74 17.82 -4.98
N LYS A 451 -7.00 17.51 -5.31
CA LYS A 451 -8.13 17.58 -4.37
C LYS A 451 -7.84 16.82 -3.07
N THR A 452 -7.32 15.59 -3.20
CA THR A 452 -6.97 14.74 -2.05
C THR A 452 -5.87 15.35 -1.18
N ALA A 453 -4.86 15.97 -1.80
CA ALA A 453 -3.78 16.66 -1.08
C ALA A 453 -4.32 17.83 -0.25
N VAL A 454 -5.21 18.64 -0.82
CA VAL A 454 -5.87 19.74 -0.13
C VAL A 454 -6.74 19.24 1.03
N ASP A 455 -7.56 18.20 0.82
CA ASP A 455 -8.44 17.63 1.85
C ASP A 455 -7.65 17.09 3.05
N ASN A 456 -6.56 16.35 2.77
CA ASN A 456 -5.69 15.82 3.82
C ASN A 456 -5.03 16.94 4.63
N TYR A 457 -4.59 18.01 3.96
CA TYR A 457 -4.01 19.17 4.63
C TYR A 457 -5.02 19.86 5.55
N VAL A 458 -6.24 20.13 5.07
CA VAL A 458 -7.32 20.74 5.88
C VAL A 458 -7.64 19.87 7.11
N ALA A 459 -7.75 18.56 6.94
CA ALA A 459 -7.96 17.64 8.05
C ALA A 459 -6.82 17.68 9.08
N SER A 460 -5.57 17.81 8.62
CA SER A 460 -4.38 17.84 9.47
C SER A 460 -4.25 19.15 10.25
N VAL A 461 -4.63 20.28 9.63
CA VAL A 461 -4.75 21.58 10.33
C VAL A 461 -5.80 21.48 11.44
N ASN A 462 -6.99 20.92 11.16
CA ASN A 462 -8.04 20.75 12.15
C ASN A 462 -7.63 19.83 13.31
N LEU A 463 -6.93 18.73 13.02
CA LEU A 463 -6.37 17.83 14.05
C LEU A 463 -5.35 18.57 14.93
N ALA A 464 -4.43 19.31 14.31
CA ALA A 464 -3.42 20.09 15.01
C ALA A 464 -4.04 21.18 15.89
N THR A 465 -5.05 21.91 15.38
CA THR A 465 -5.82 22.89 16.17
C THR A 465 -6.51 22.23 17.35
N THR A 466 -7.23 21.13 17.12
CA THR A 466 -7.96 20.40 18.17
C THR A 466 -7.02 19.95 19.28
N ASN A 467 -5.91 19.31 18.94
CA ASN A 467 -4.97 18.81 19.95
C ASN A 467 -4.23 19.95 20.66
N LYS A 468 -3.83 20.99 19.93
CA LYS A 468 -3.22 22.18 20.55
C LYS A 468 -4.17 22.77 21.59
N ASP A 469 -5.40 23.10 21.18
CA ASP A 469 -6.36 23.79 22.04
C ASP A 469 -6.85 22.91 23.19
N LYS A 470 -6.98 21.59 22.98
CA LYS A 470 -7.29 20.61 24.05
C LYS A 470 -6.28 20.63 25.19
N TYR A 471 -5.01 20.88 24.88
CA TYR A 471 -3.92 20.84 25.87
C TYR A 471 -3.45 22.24 26.31
N THR A 472 -3.91 23.30 25.67
CA THR A 472 -3.63 24.69 26.09
C THR A 472 -4.14 24.96 27.51
N GLY A 473 -3.31 25.60 28.33
CA GLY A 473 -3.62 25.90 29.74
C GLY A 473 -3.71 24.67 30.66
N THR A 474 -3.29 23.50 30.19
CA THR A 474 -3.23 22.26 31.01
C THR A 474 -1.78 21.93 31.39
N ARG A 475 -1.58 20.99 32.31
CA ARG A 475 -0.25 20.48 32.66
C ARG A 475 0.56 19.97 31.46
N PHE A 476 -0.11 19.56 30.38
CA PHE A 476 0.51 18.99 29.20
C PHE A 476 1.23 20.03 28.34
N GLU A 477 1.05 21.34 28.57
CA GLU A 477 1.86 22.37 27.90
C GLU A 477 3.35 22.29 28.23
N ALA A 478 3.70 21.76 29.40
CA ALA A 478 5.09 21.58 29.82
C ALA A 478 5.78 20.38 29.14
N LEU A 479 5.06 19.56 28.37
CA LEU A 479 5.65 18.48 27.59
C LEU A 479 6.45 19.04 26.41
N SER A 480 7.61 18.45 26.11
CA SER A 480 8.46 18.85 24.97
C SER A 480 7.77 18.73 23.59
N ALA A 481 6.68 17.95 23.50
CA ALA A 481 5.87 17.81 22.29
C ALA A 481 4.98 19.03 22.01
N TYR A 482 4.51 19.74 23.05
CA TYR A 482 3.61 20.87 22.89
C TYR A 482 4.23 22.05 22.13
N PRO A 483 5.41 22.59 22.50
CA PRO A 483 6.02 23.68 21.75
C PRO A 483 6.37 23.28 20.31
N LYS A 484 6.70 22.01 20.06
CA LYS A 484 6.94 21.50 18.69
C LYS A 484 5.67 21.54 17.84
N LEU A 485 4.53 21.15 18.40
CA LEU A 485 3.24 21.27 17.73
C LEU A 485 2.92 22.74 17.45
N VAL A 486 3.09 23.64 18.43
CA VAL A 486 2.82 25.08 18.24
C VAL A 486 3.68 25.67 17.13
N THR A 487 4.99 25.42 17.13
CA THR A 487 5.90 25.91 16.09
C THR A 487 5.51 25.41 14.70
N ASN A 488 5.21 24.11 14.54
CA ASN A 488 4.85 23.55 13.25
C ASN A 488 3.44 23.96 12.80
N PHE A 489 2.51 24.12 13.75
CA PHE A 489 1.19 24.68 13.48
C PHE A 489 1.31 26.11 12.95
N ASP A 490 2.08 26.98 13.60
CA ASP A 490 2.25 28.35 13.13
C ASP A 490 2.95 28.46 11.78
N LEU A 491 3.88 27.54 11.48
CA LEU A 491 4.54 27.45 10.18
C LEU A 491 3.58 27.00 9.06
N TYR A 492 2.68 26.06 9.35
CA TYR A 492 1.90 25.36 8.33
C TYR A 492 0.39 25.61 8.38
N LYS A 493 -0.17 26.44 9.26
CA LYS A 493 -1.62 26.68 9.36
C LYS A 493 -2.26 27.40 8.17
N ALA A 494 -1.45 28.00 7.30
CA ALA A 494 -1.91 28.82 6.18
C ALA A 494 -1.11 28.56 4.90
N VAL A 495 -0.85 27.29 4.59
CA VAL A 495 -0.20 26.88 3.34
C VAL A 495 -1.18 27.11 2.18
N PRO A 496 -0.75 27.77 1.09
CA PRO A 496 -1.59 27.92 -0.10
C PRO A 496 -1.95 26.56 -0.70
N TYR A 497 -3.17 26.42 -1.19
CA TYR A 497 -3.65 25.16 -1.78
C TYR A 497 -3.05 24.85 -3.15
N THR A 498 -2.13 25.66 -3.67
CA THR A 498 -1.61 25.55 -5.04
C THR A 498 -0.35 24.70 -5.19
N ASP A 499 0.28 24.26 -4.08
CA ASP A 499 1.54 23.51 -4.09
C ASP A 499 1.37 22.16 -3.37
N ASP A 500 1.16 21.10 -4.15
CA ASP A 500 0.94 19.73 -3.64
C ASP A 500 2.13 19.21 -2.81
N ALA A 501 3.36 19.59 -3.15
CA ALA A 501 4.55 19.16 -2.42
C ALA A 501 4.60 19.82 -1.04
N GLN A 502 4.29 21.12 -0.98
CA GLN A 502 4.22 21.86 0.28
C GLN A 502 3.04 21.39 1.14
N LEU A 503 1.87 21.12 0.55
CA LEU A 503 0.71 20.56 1.24
C LEU A 503 1.05 19.20 1.86
N LYS A 504 1.78 18.35 1.16
CA LYS A 504 2.23 17.06 1.70
C LYS A 504 3.17 17.23 2.89
N LEU A 505 4.20 18.07 2.77
CA LEU A 505 5.14 18.35 3.86
C LEU A 505 4.42 18.89 5.10
N ALA A 506 3.48 19.81 4.90
CA ALA A 506 2.65 20.37 5.96
C ALA A 506 1.77 19.30 6.62
N THR A 507 1.07 18.49 5.83
CA THR A 507 0.25 17.36 6.29
C THR A 507 1.05 16.40 7.17
N ASP A 508 2.21 15.95 6.69
CA ASP A 508 3.06 15.00 7.41
C ASP A 508 3.55 15.58 8.75
N SER A 509 3.99 16.84 8.76
CA SER A 509 4.47 17.52 9.96
C SER A 509 3.35 17.74 10.99
N LEU A 510 2.22 18.30 10.57
CA LEU A 510 1.08 18.59 11.45
C LEU A 510 0.55 17.31 12.09
N ASN A 511 0.36 16.24 11.30
CA ASN A 511 -0.09 14.95 11.81
C ASN A 511 0.93 14.33 12.77
N HIS A 512 2.22 14.39 12.47
CA HIS A 512 3.25 13.85 13.34
C HIS A 512 3.22 14.50 14.73
N TYR A 513 3.28 15.83 14.81
CA TYR A 513 3.36 16.52 16.09
C TYR A 513 2.03 16.54 16.85
N ALA A 514 0.90 16.59 16.13
CA ALA A 514 -0.41 16.51 16.77
C ALA A 514 -0.62 15.15 17.44
N ASN A 515 -0.25 14.06 16.76
CA ASN A 515 -0.34 12.71 17.31
C ASN A 515 0.70 12.48 18.42
N LEU A 516 1.93 12.99 18.26
CA LEU A 516 2.97 12.89 19.30
C LEU A 516 2.49 13.50 20.62
N LEU A 517 1.94 14.72 20.59
CA LEU A 517 1.42 15.37 21.79
C LEU A 517 0.26 14.58 22.40
N ASN A 518 -0.69 14.13 21.57
CA ASN A 518 -1.83 13.36 22.07
C ASN A 518 -1.39 12.04 22.72
N ASN A 519 -0.50 11.29 22.09
CA ASN A 519 0.01 10.03 22.63
C ASN A 519 0.83 10.23 23.91
N TRP A 520 1.58 11.32 24.02
CA TRP A 520 2.20 11.71 25.29
C TRP A 520 1.15 11.90 26.39
N ALA A 521 0.07 12.62 26.12
CA ALA A 521 -0.95 12.92 27.12
C ALA A 521 -1.82 11.69 27.48
N THR A 522 -2.15 10.82 26.51
CA THR A 522 -3.06 9.69 26.71
C THR A 522 -2.36 8.40 27.14
N ASN A 523 -1.10 8.20 26.74
CA ASN A 523 -0.36 6.97 27.03
C ASN A 523 0.86 7.25 27.90
N GLY A 524 1.68 8.23 27.49
CA GLY A 524 2.97 8.46 28.13
C GLY A 524 2.89 8.96 29.57
N VAL A 525 2.18 10.07 29.82
CA VAL A 525 2.01 10.61 31.17
C VAL A 525 1.26 9.63 32.08
N PRO A 526 0.17 8.97 31.65
CA PRO A 526 -0.47 7.93 32.47
C PRO A 526 0.47 6.80 32.86
N ALA A 527 1.31 6.31 31.93
CA ALA A 527 2.33 5.32 32.24
C ALA A 527 3.35 5.86 33.24
N LEU A 528 3.89 7.06 33.01
CA LEU A 528 4.92 7.65 33.86
C LEU A 528 4.40 8.07 35.24
N THR A 529 3.10 8.29 35.43
CA THR A 529 2.50 8.78 36.70
C THR A 529 1.61 7.74 37.38
N TYR A 530 1.68 6.47 36.96
CA TYR A 530 0.78 5.42 37.43
C TYR A 530 0.77 5.28 38.97
N ARG A 531 1.95 5.30 39.63
CA ARG A 531 2.08 5.28 41.10
C ARG A 531 1.29 6.42 41.76
N LEU A 532 1.45 7.64 41.25
CA LEU A 532 0.76 8.83 41.76
C LEU A 532 -0.76 8.75 41.53
N ASN A 533 -1.19 8.19 40.39
CA ASN A 533 -2.62 7.96 40.11
C ASN A 533 -3.25 6.94 41.07
N LYS A 534 -2.50 5.90 41.48
CA LYS A 534 -2.92 4.98 42.54
C LYS A 534 -3.04 5.69 43.89
N ALA A 535 -2.09 6.57 44.22
CA ALA A 535 -2.14 7.36 45.45
C ALA A 535 -3.37 8.29 45.48
N ILE A 536 -3.67 8.97 44.37
CA ILE A 536 -4.86 9.82 44.22
C ILE A 536 -6.14 9.00 44.38
N THR A 537 -6.20 7.80 43.82
CA THR A 537 -7.37 6.92 43.89
C THR A 537 -7.65 6.51 45.32
N LEU A 538 -6.64 6.01 46.04
CA LEU A 538 -6.76 5.65 47.45
C LEU A 538 -7.04 6.87 48.34
N GLY A 539 -6.38 8.00 48.08
CA GLY A 539 -6.58 9.23 48.83
C GLY A 539 -8.00 9.77 48.73
N LYS A 540 -8.61 9.73 47.53
CA LYS A 540 -10.04 10.06 47.32
C LYS A 540 -10.95 9.13 48.11
N TYR A 541 -10.68 7.82 48.06
CA TYR A 541 -11.47 6.82 48.80
C TYR A 541 -11.45 7.10 50.31
N LEU A 542 -10.28 7.46 50.85
CA LEU A 542 -10.10 7.81 52.26
C LEU A 542 -10.57 9.24 52.61
N GLY A 543 -11.08 10.02 51.66
CA GLY A 543 -11.57 11.38 51.90
C GLY A 543 -10.46 12.41 52.19
N ILE A 544 -9.27 12.25 51.61
CA ILE A 544 -8.21 13.27 51.65
C ILE A 544 -8.62 14.46 50.77
N ASP A 545 -8.33 15.68 51.24
CA ASP A 545 -8.63 16.91 50.52
C ASP A 545 -7.98 16.93 49.13
N SER A 546 -8.76 17.32 48.12
CA SER A 546 -8.32 17.54 46.75
C SER A 546 -7.07 18.39 46.62
N LEU A 547 -6.89 19.44 47.44
CA LEU A 547 -5.73 20.33 47.42
C LEU A 547 -4.42 19.62 47.80
N VAL A 548 -4.50 18.61 48.66
CA VAL A 548 -3.33 17.79 49.05
C VAL A 548 -2.90 16.87 47.90
N MET A 549 -3.84 16.47 47.05
CA MET A 549 -3.58 15.62 45.87
C MET A 549 -3.16 16.40 44.62
N GLU A 550 -3.22 17.74 44.65
CA GLU A 550 -2.98 18.57 43.48
C GLU A 550 -1.55 18.45 42.90
N PRO A 551 -0.47 18.41 43.70
CA PRO A 551 0.87 18.18 43.17
C PRO A 551 0.98 16.88 42.36
N ALA A 552 0.34 15.80 42.84
CA ALA A 552 0.30 14.51 42.14
C ALA A 552 -0.52 14.58 40.85
N ARG A 553 -1.60 15.38 40.82
CA ARG A 553 -2.42 15.61 39.61
C ARG A 553 -1.71 16.43 38.55
N GLN A 554 -0.79 17.30 38.94
CA GLN A 554 -0.04 18.18 38.03
C GLN A 554 1.27 17.55 37.54
N ALA A 555 1.76 16.50 38.20
CA ALA A 555 2.99 15.80 37.81
C ALA A 555 2.92 15.23 36.39
N LEU A 556 4.03 15.25 35.66
CA LEU A 556 4.16 14.65 34.31
C LEU A 556 4.95 13.33 34.31
N THR A 557 5.70 13.10 35.38
CA THR A 557 6.48 11.89 35.63
C THR A 557 6.28 11.48 37.08
N ASP A 558 6.69 10.25 37.41
CA ASP A 558 6.77 9.83 38.79
C ASP A 558 7.77 10.72 39.55
N ASP A 559 7.44 11.05 40.80
CA ASP A 559 8.25 11.89 41.67
C ASP A 559 8.17 11.35 43.11
N ASP A 560 9.33 10.99 43.67
CA ASP A 560 9.40 10.36 44.99
C ASP A 560 8.95 11.30 46.11
N ALA A 561 9.28 12.59 46.04
CA ALA A 561 8.89 13.54 47.08
C ALA A 561 7.38 13.76 47.09
N ILE A 562 6.75 13.84 45.92
CA ILE A 562 5.28 13.95 45.79
C ILE A 562 4.62 12.66 46.28
N ALA A 563 5.13 11.49 45.88
CA ALA A 563 4.59 10.20 46.28
C ALA A 563 4.68 10.00 47.80
N GLU A 564 5.85 10.24 48.40
CA GLU A 564 6.09 10.11 49.84
C GLU A 564 5.19 11.04 50.65
N ALA A 565 5.10 12.33 50.27
CA ALA A 565 4.27 13.30 50.97
C ALA A 565 2.78 12.91 50.97
N LEU A 566 2.26 12.43 49.83
CA LEU A 566 0.87 11.99 49.72
C LEU A 566 0.65 10.65 50.44
N ASN A 567 1.57 9.70 50.32
CA ASN A 567 1.51 8.40 50.97
C ASN A 567 1.54 8.51 52.50
N GLU A 568 2.24 9.49 53.06
CA GLU A 568 2.23 9.75 54.50
C GLU A 568 0.85 10.22 54.98
N LYS A 569 0.20 11.11 54.23
CA LYS A 569 -1.18 11.56 54.53
C LYS A 569 -2.18 10.41 54.41
N ILE A 570 -2.03 9.58 53.38
CA ILE A 570 -2.81 8.34 53.19
C ILE A 570 -2.63 7.41 54.40
N LYS A 571 -1.40 7.16 54.83
CA LYS A 571 -1.09 6.29 55.97
C LYS A 571 -1.75 6.78 57.26
N ILE A 572 -1.60 8.05 57.59
CA ILE A 572 -2.22 8.66 58.79
C ILE A 572 -3.74 8.53 58.72
N LYS A 573 -4.36 8.87 57.59
CA LYS A 573 -5.81 8.78 57.43
C LYS A 573 -6.30 7.33 57.53
N LEU A 574 -5.65 6.40 56.84
CA LEU A 574 -5.96 4.98 56.88
C LEU A 574 -5.88 4.42 58.30
N TYR A 575 -4.84 4.74 59.07
CA TYR A 575 -4.73 4.29 60.46
C TYR A 575 -5.85 4.83 61.34
N ASN A 576 -6.26 6.09 61.17
CA ASN A 576 -7.39 6.64 61.91
C ASN A 576 -8.69 5.90 61.56
N GLU A 577 -8.95 5.62 60.28
CA GLU A 577 -10.14 4.86 59.86
C GLU A 577 -10.12 3.42 60.38
N LEU A 578 -8.95 2.77 60.41
CA LEU A 578 -8.79 1.43 60.99
C LEU A 578 -8.95 1.45 62.51
N ALA A 579 -8.41 2.44 63.21
CA ALA A 579 -8.55 2.58 64.66
C ALA A 579 -10.01 2.80 65.09
N LEU A 580 -10.81 3.48 64.26
CA LEU A 580 -12.23 3.76 64.49
C LEU A 580 -13.17 2.65 64.00
N ASP A 581 -12.64 1.56 63.42
CA ASP A 581 -13.43 0.49 62.78
C ASP A 581 -14.36 0.98 61.65
N ASN A 582 -14.01 2.11 61.01
CA ASN A 582 -14.74 2.65 59.85
C ASN A 582 -14.46 1.84 58.58
N ILE A 583 -13.33 1.15 58.52
CA ILE A 583 -12.98 0.21 57.46
C ILE A 583 -12.93 -1.19 58.05
N LYS A 584 -13.74 -2.08 57.47
CA LYS A 584 -13.84 -3.49 57.89
C LYS A 584 -13.62 -4.38 56.68
N PHE A 585 -12.90 -5.48 56.90
CA PHE A 585 -12.59 -6.45 55.85
C PHE A 585 -13.42 -7.72 56.03
N GLY A 586 -13.94 -8.28 54.94
CA GLY A 586 -14.72 -9.51 54.98
C GLY A 586 -15.32 -9.87 53.62
N ALA A 587 -15.66 -11.14 53.45
CA ALA A 587 -16.13 -11.69 52.17
C ALA A 587 -17.66 -11.52 51.92
N SER A 588 -18.37 -10.73 52.72
CA SER A 588 -19.84 -10.61 52.64
C SER A 588 -20.25 -9.44 51.77
N TRP A 589 -20.89 -9.75 50.64
CA TRP A 589 -21.32 -8.81 49.61
C TRP A 589 -22.58 -7.99 49.97
N GLU A 590 -23.26 -8.34 51.07
CA GLU A 590 -24.51 -7.71 51.50
C GLU A 590 -24.32 -6.53 52.47
N ASP A 591 -23.14 -6.39 53.09
CA ASP A 591 -22.83 -5.27 53.99
C ASP A 591 -21.96 -4.25 53.27
N SER A 592 -22.56 -3.11 52.89
CA SER A 592 -21.88 -2.03 52.18
C SER A 592 -20.81 -1.31 53.01
N THR A 593 -20.64 -1.66 54.30
CA THR A 593 -19.56 -1.15 55.16
C THR A 593 -18.31 -2.03 55.16
N LEU A 594 -18.39 -3.23 54.56
CA LEU A 594 -17.26 -4.11 54.34
C LEU A 594 -16.59 -3.82 53.00
N VAL A 595 -15.27 -3.98 52.96
CA VAL A 595 -14.49 -4.04 51.72
C VAL A 595 -13.72 -5.34 51.65
N ASP A 596 -13.61 -5.92 50.45
CA ASP A 596 -12.78 -7.13 50.25
C ASP A 596 -11.30 -6.83 50.48
N SER A 597 -10.84 -5.67 49.99
CA SER A 597 -9.47 -5.22 50.08
C SER A 597 -9.32 -3.74 49.70
N LEU A 598 -8.20 -3.13 50.07
CA LEU A 598 -7.79 -1.81 49.60
C LEU A 598 -6.49 -1.91 48.80
N GLU A 599 -6.41 -1.25 47.66
CA GLU A 599 -5.21 -1.23 46.82
C GLU A 599 -4.21 -0.20 47.35
N LEU A 600 -3.02 -0.67 47.77
CA LEU A 600 -1.90 0.14 48.27
C LEU A 600 -0.69 0.08 47.31
N THR A 601 -0.94 -0.14 46.02
CA THR A 601 0.08 -0.17 44.96
C THR A 601 0.88 1.13 44.86
N ASN A 602 0.35 2.25 45.36
CA ASN A 602 1.02 3.56 45.40
C ASN A 602 2.33 3.60 46.21
N TYR A 603 2.60 2.59 47.05
CA TYR A 603 3.87 2.48 47.77
C TYR A 603 4.96 1.81 46.92
N ILE A 604 4.58 1.04 45.89
CA ILE A 604 5.51 0.38 44.96
C ILE A 604 6.02 1.43 43.97
N LYS A 605 7.34 1.52 43.78
CA LYS A 605 7.93 2.43 42.79
C LYS A 605 7.89 1.78 41.40
N ASN A 606 7.43 2.53 40.40
CA ASN A 606 7.14 2.03 39.05
C ASN A 606 6.33 0.72 39.06
N PRO A 607 5.09 0.71 39.60
CA PRO A 607 4.28 -0.50 39.67
C PRO A 607 3.71 -0.93 38.32
N ASN A 608 3.74 -0.07 37.31
CA ASN A 608 3.58 -0.43 35.91
C ASN A 608 4.97 -0.41 35.26
N PHE A 609 5.31 -1.46 34.52
CA PHE A 609 6.48 -1.39 33.66
C PHE A 609 6.08 -0.66 32.37
N TYR A 610 6.99 0.12 31.78
CA TYR A 610 6.73 0.93 30.58
C TYR A 610 7.98 1.06 29.70
N THR A 611 7.91 0.88 28.38
CA THR A 611 9.08 1.13 27.52
C THR A 611 9.26 2.60 27.19
N ALA A 612 10.51 3.02 26.99
CA ALA A 612 10.86 4.31 26.39
C ALA A 612 11.52 4.06 25.02
N GLN A 613 11.33 4.98 24.06
CA GLN A 613 11.89 4.84 22.71
C GLN A 613 13.41 4.56 22.71
N THR A 614 14.15 5.15 23.64
CA THR A 614 15.62 5.10 23.71
C THR A 614 16.17 3.96 24.57
N ALA A 615 15.32 3.21 25.28
CA ALA A 615 15.78 2.16 26.18
C ALA A 615 14.72 1.05 26.37
N GLN A 616 15.09 -0.16 25.95
CA GLN A 616 14.23 -1.35 26.03
C GLN A 616 14.66 -2.35 27.11
N ASN A 617 15.80 -2.14 27.76
CA ASN A 617 16.25 -3.01 28.86
C ASN A 617 15.63 -2.55 30.17
N LEU A 618 15.12 -3.47 31.00
CA LEU A 618 14.65 -3.11 32.34
C LEU A 618 15.81 -3.24 33.34
N ASN A 619 16.28 -2.10 33.85
CA ASN A 619 17.31 -2.02 34.90
C ASN A 619 17.06 -0.77 35.76
N ASN A 620 17.85 -0.57 36.82
CA ASN A 620 17.63 0.55 37.74
C ASN A 620 17.84 1.96 37.10
N THR A 621 18.55 2.04 35.97
CA THR A 621 18.73 3.29 35.21
C THR A 621 17.48 3.62 34.38
N THR A 622 16.80 2.60 33.86
CA THR A 622 15.62 2.75 32.99
C THR A 622 14.30 2.64 33.77
N PHE A 623 14.29 1.93 34.90
CA PHE A 623 13.20 1.71 35.85
C PHE A 623 13.70 1.84 37.28
N PRO A 624 13.83 3.08 37.79
CA PRO A 624 14.37 3.30 39.12
C PRO A 624 13.51 2.63 40.19
N GLY A 625 14.16 1.95 41.14
CA GLY A 625 13.50 1.26 42.25
C GLY A 625 13.38 -0.25 42.11
N TRP A 626 13.66 -0.82 40.93
CA TRP A 626 13.78 -2.28 40.75
C TRP A 626 15.25 -2.66 40.52
N VAL A 627 15.75 -3.56 41.36
CA VAL A 627 17.12 -4.09 41.28
C VAL A 627 17.08 -5.38 40.50
N THR A 628 17.92 -5.50 39.47
CA THR A 628 18.07 -6.71 38.65
C THR A 628 19.49 -7.24 38.69
N SER A 629 19.66 -8.55 38.83
CA SER A 629 20.96 -9.23 38.77
C SER A 629 21.45 -9.52 37.35
N GLY A 630 20.63 -9.23 36.33
CA GLY A 630 20.92 -9.54 34.92
C GLY A 630 20.13 -8.68 33.94
N ALA A 631 20.46 -8.78 32.66
CA ALA A 631 19.71 -8.10 31.61
C ALA A 631 18.33 -8.76 31.45
N SER A 632 17.27 -7.99 31.66
CA SER A 632 15.91 -8.35 31.25
C SER A 632 15.48 -7.42 30.13
N ASN A 633 14.77 -7.96 29.15
CA ASN A 633 14.22 -7.16 28.07
C ASN A 633 12.81 -6.75 28.48
N ALA A 634 12.42 -5.51 28.20
CA ALA A 634 11.01 -5.22 28.08
C ALA A 634 10.50 -5.99 26.86
N GLY A 635 9.43 -6.77 26.97
CA GLY A 635 9.02 -7.53 25.81
C GLY A 635 7.57 -8.00 25.77
N VAL A 636 7.04 -7.62 24.60
CA VAL A 636 5.84 -8.02 23.86
C VAL A 636 4.57 -7.25 24.22
N GLY A 637 4.12 -6.46 23.25
CA GLY A 637 3.11 -5.42 23.37
C GLY A 637 3.47 -4.27 22.44
N THR A 638 2.72 -3.16 22.50
CA THR A 638 3.03 -1.95 21.72
C THR A 638 4.36 -1.35 22.18
N LEU A 639 5.36 -1.41 21.31
CA LEU A 639 6.67 -0.81 21.60
C LEU A 639 6.60 0.72 21.48
N ALA A 640 7.36 1.39 22.34
CA ALA A 640 7.58 2.81 22.20
C ALA A 640 8.12 3.16 20.80
N SER A 641 7.61 4.25 20.24
CA SER A 641 7.95 4.74 18.90
C SER A 641 8.18 6.25 18.91
N ALA A 642 8.60 6.80 17.77
CA ALA A 642 8.80 8.25 17.63
C ALA A 642 7.51 9.06 17.84
N THR A 643 6.33 8.46 17.63
CA THR A 643 5.01 9.12 17.84
C THR A 643 4.32 8.64 19.11
N ASN A 644 4.78 7.58 19.76
CA ASN A 644 4.26 7.06 21.02
C ASN A 644 5.43 6.70 21.95
N PRO A 645 6.08 7.70 22.58
CA PRO A 645 7.41 7.53 23.15
C PRO A 645 7.47 6.75 24.47
N PHE A 646 6.34 6.59 25.14
CA PHE A 646 6.20 5.84 26.39
C PHE A 646 4.95 4.99 26.34
N VAL A 647 5.09 3.70 26.63
CA VAL A 647 3.98 2.74 26.55
C VAL A 647 4.12 1.71 27.65
N ASP A 648 3.03 1.42 28.36
CA ASP A 648 2.98 0.33 29.32
C ASP A 648 3.42 -1.00 28.67
N THR A 649 4.20 -1.77 29.43
CA THR A 649 4.83 -3.00 28.98
C THR A 649 4.95 -3.98 30.14
N HIS A 650 5.63 -5.09 29.90
CA HIS A 650 6.00 -6.02 30.94
C HIS A 650 7.40 -6.58 30.69
N ALA A 651 7.95 -7.19 31.73
CA ALA A 651 9.27 -7.78 31.69
C ALA A 651 9.23 -9.13 31.02
N THR A 652 10.25 -9.42 30.21
CA THR A 652 10.44 -10.72 29.61
C THR A 652 11.90 -11.17 29.64
N VAL A 653 12.09 -12.49 29.69
CA VAL A 653 13.35 -13.12 29.29
C VAL A 653 13.10 -14.41 28.54
N PHE A 654 14.06 -14.72 27.66
CA PHE A 654 14.16 -16.00 26.96
C PHE A 654 15.47 -16.67 27.37
N ASN A 655 15.39 -17.87 27.94
CA ASN A 655 16.55 -18.72 28.23
C ASN A 655 17.67 -18.04 29.06
N LEU A 656 17.30 -17.12 29.96
CA LEU A 656 18.24 -16.42 30.85
C LEU A 656 17.83 -16.59 32.30
N ALA A 657 18.80 -16.97 33.13
CA ALA A 657 18.63 -17.00 34.57
C ALA A 657 18.78 -15.58 35.12
N ILE A 658 17.74 -15.10 35.81
CA ILE A 658 17.76 -13.87 36.58
C ILE A 658 17.64 -14.30 38.04
N ASN A 659 18.73 -14.11 38.78
CA ASN A 659 18.78 -14.44 40.20
C ASN A 659 17.85 -13.54 41.01
N THR A 660 17.83 -12.24 40.72
CA THR A 660 16.91 -11.27 41.33
C THR A 660 16.40 -10.25 40.32
N PHE A 661 15.10 -10.03 40.32
CA PHE A 661 14.46 -8.80 39.86
C PHE A 661 13.47 -8.41 40.96
N GLU A 662 13.83 -7.43 41.79
CA GLU A 662 13.17 -7.18 43.08
C GLU A 662 13.10 -5.71 43.45
N GLN A 663 12.17 -5.40 44.35
CA GLN A 663 12.05 -4.09 44.98
C GLN A 663 11.77 -4.28 46.48
N THR A 664 12.54 -3.56 47.29
CA THR A 664 12.23 -3.37 48.72
C THR A 664 11.39 -2.11 48.86
N VAL A 665 10.16 -2.28 49.32
CA VAL A 665 9.21 -1.19 49.58
C VAL A 665 9.19 -0.92 51.08
N THR A 666 9.24 0.35 51.45
CA THR A 666 9.28 0.82 52.85
C THR A 666 8.11 1.76 53.15
N ASN A 667 7.94 2.09 54.43
CA ASN A 667 6.88 2.97 54.94
C ASN A 667 5.43 2.49 54.64
N ILE A 668 5.24 1.20 54.37
CA ILE A 668 3.91 0.63 54.13
C ILE A 668 3.09 0.65 55.43
N PRO A 669 1.78 0.94 55.39
CA PRO A 669 0.88 0.81 56.53
C PRO A 669 0.90 -0.62 57.12
N ALA A 670 0.87 -0.76 58.45
CA ALA A 670 0.79 -2.05 59.11
C ALA A 670 -0.54 -2.75 58.78
N GLY A 671 -0.49 -4.03 58.41
CA GLY A 671 -1.66 -4.76 57.94
C GLY A 671 -1.36 -6.19 57.49
N VAL A 672 -2.41 -6.88 57.05
CA VAL A 672 -2.32 -8.17 56.36
C VAL A 672 -2.57 -7.94 54.89
N TYR A 673 -1.67 -8.42 54.03
CA TYR A 673 -1.63 -8.11 52.61
C TYR A 673 -1.73 -9.35 51.73
N ASN A 674 -2.43 -9.22 50.60
CA ASN A 674 -2.20 -10.06 49.43
C ASN A 674 -1.26 -9.31 48.49
N VAL A 675 -0.16 -9.96 48.11
CA VAL A 675 0.83 -9.41 47.18
C VAL A 675 0.64 -10.08 45.83
N HIS A 676 0.42 -9.26 44.81
CA HIS A 676 0.07 -9.70 43.47
C HIS A 676 1.23 -9.38 42.53
N MET A 677 1.49 -10.29 41.61
CA MET A 677 2.34 -10.07 40.44
C MET A 677 1.77 -10.92 39.30
N LYS A 678 1.54 -10.35 38.12
CA LYS A 678 1.23 -11.20 36.96
C LYS A 678 2.52 -11.89 36.56
N THR A 679 2.52 -13.21 36.52
CA THR A 679 3.68 -14.00 36.09
C THR A 679 3.25 -15.12 35.15
N ARG A 680 4.13 -15.47 34.22
CA ARG A 680 3.92 -16.55 33.26
C ARG A 680 5.20 -17.31 32.98
N THR A 681 5.07 -18.62 32.85
CA THR A 681 5.95 -19.50 32.09
C THR A 681 5.17 -20.21 30.97
N GLY A 682 5.86 -20.63 29.91
CA GLY A 682 5.27 -21.41 28.82
C GLY A 682 4.77 -22.79 29.28
N ASP A 683 4.11 -23.53 28.38
CA ASP A 683 3.76 -24.92 28.66
C ASP A 683 5.00 -25.81 28.51
N PRO A 684 5.47 -26.49 29.57
CA PRO A 684 6.63 -27.38 29.49
C PRO A 684 6.39 -28.58 28.57
N ALA A 685 5.15 -29.07 28.44
CA ALA A 685 4.83 -30.21 27.57
C ALA A 685 5.10 -29.89 26.09
N GLY A 686 4.88 -28.64 25.66
CA GLY A 686 5.20 -28.17 24.31
C GLY A 686 6.69 -28.17 23.96
N ASN A 687 7.56 -28.36 24.96
CA ASN A 687 9.01 -28.43 24.81
C ASN A 687 9.57 -29.81 25.20
N GLY A 688 8.72 -30.82 25.42
CA GLY A 688 9.14 -32.16 25.80
C GLY A 688 9.70 -32.26 27.23
N VAL A 689 9.34 -31.34 28.12
CA VAL A 689 9.82 -31.26 29.51
C VAL A 689 8.65 -31.57 30.47
N ALA A 690 8.90 -32.36 31.52
CA ALA A 690 7.87 -32.66 32.50
C ALA A 690 7.59 -31.44 33.40
N ARG A 691 6.34 -31.28 33.84
CA ARG A 691 5.92 -30.14 34.67
C ARG A 691 6.70 -30.07 35.99
N GLU A 692 7.03 -31.22 36.56
CA GLU A 692 7.74 -31.37 37.83
C GLU A 692 9.18 -30.83 37.74
N GLU A 693 9.78 -30.81 36.55
CA GLU A 693 11.14 -30.32 36.33
C GLU A 693 11.25 -28.79 36.41
N ILE A 694 10.12 -28.08 36.24
CA ILE A 694 10.07 -26.61 36.27
C ILE A 694 9.56 -26.04 37.61
N VAL A 695 9.04 -26.88 38.50
CA VAL A 695 8.55 -26.47 39.84
C VAL A 695 9.70 -25.89 40.67
N GLY A 696 9.47 -24.74 41.30
CA GLY A 696 10.49 -24.05 42.10
C GLY A 696 11.65 -23.44 41.30
N LYS A 697 11.61 -23.51 39.97
CA LYS A 697 12.62 -22.88 39.08
C LYS A 697 12.21 -21.49 38.65
N TYR A 698 10.92 -21.22 38.59
CA TYR A 698 10.34 -19.93 38.19
C TYR A 698 9.30 -19.52 39.21
N TYR A 699 9.62 -18.56 40.08
CA TYR A 699 8.74 -18.20 41.17
C TYR A 699 8.72 -16.70 41.46
N PHE A 700 7.56 -16.25 41.90
CA PHE A 700 7.36 -14.98 42.58
C PHE A 700 7.62 -15.17 44.07
N TYR A 701 8.31 -14.24 44.71
CA TYR A 701 8.60 -14.30 46.13
C TYR A 701 8.37 -12.97 46.85
N VAL A 702 8.15 -13.10 48.15
CA VAL A 702 8.04 -12.02 49.12
C VAL A 702 8.95 -12.32 50.30
N ILE A 703 9.70 -11.32 50.75
CA ILE A 703 10.50 -11.36 51.98
C ILE A 703 9.88 -10.38 52.98
N GLN A 704 9.58 -10.89 54.17
CA GLN A 704 9.10 -10.11 55.31
C GLN A 704 9.88 -10.57 56.55
N GLY A 705 10.61 -9.65 57.20
CA GLY A 705 11.54 -10.02 58.27
C GLY A 705 12.58 -11.05 57.78
N THR A 706 12.60 -12.23 58.42
CA THR A 706 13.47 -13.36 58.02
C THR A 706 12.79 -14.36 57.09
N ASP A 707 11.48 -14.22 56.87
CA ASP A 707 10.67 -15.20 56.16
C ASP A 707 10.66 -14.90 54.65
N THR A 708 10.83 -15.94 53.84
CA THR A 708 10.69 -15.88 52.37
C THR A 708 9.55 -16.77 51.93
N ILE A 709 8.48 -16.18 51.43
CA ILE A 709 7.31 -16.88 50.90
C ILE A 709 7.41 -16.91 49.38
N LYS A 710 7.12 -18.06 48.76
CA LYS A 710 7.28 -18.27 47.31
C LYS A 710 6.01 -18.85 46.69
N THR A 711 5.77 -18.53 45.44
CA THR A 711 4.71 -19.13 44.62
C THR A 711 5.21 -19.26 43.18
N ASP A 712 5.04 -20.44 42.60
CA ASP A 712 5.47 -20.71 41.22
C ASP A 712 4.73 -19.83 40.21
N PHE A 713 5.39 -19.56 39.08
CA PHE A 713 4.78 -18.87 37.95
C PHE A 713 3.60 -19.67 37.39
N MET A 714 2.60 -18.96 36.88
CA MET A 714 1.49 -19.64 36.20
C MET A 714 1.93 -20.19 34.84
N ILE A 715 1.48 -21.40 34.56
CA ILE A 715 1.67 -22.06 33.26
C ILE A 715 0.50 -21.67 32.37
N THR A 716 0.76 -20.93 31.29
CA THR A 716 -0.28 -20.46 30.36
C THR A 716 0.27 -20.17 28.96
N SER A 717 -0.64 -20.00 27.99
CA SER A 717 -0.34 -19.55 26.62
C SER A 717 0.26 -18.15 26.59
N TRP A 718 0.72 -17.69 25.43
CA TRP A 718 1.45 -16.43 25.21
C TRP A 718 0.84 -15.17 25.87
N GLY A 719 1.68 -14.27 26.42
CA GLY A 719 1.29 -12.97 27.02
C GLY A 719 1.15 -12.98 28.56
N LEU A 720 0.85 -11.84 29.18
CA LEU A 720 0.53 -11.80 30.61
C LEU A 720 -0.89 -12.36 30.87
N PRO A 721 -1.06 -13.23 31.87
CA PRO A 721 -2.37 -13.75 32.23
C PRO A 721 -3.29 -12.67 32.83
N ALA A 722 -4.60 -12.86 32.66
CA ALA A 722 -5.61 -11.97 33.25
C ALA A 722 -5.61 -12.05 34.79
N THR A 723 -5.50 -13.26 35.33
CA THR A 723 -5.38 -13.51 36.77
C THR A 723 -3.92 -13.29 37.21
N PRO A 724 -3.65 -12.62 38.34
CA PRO A 724 -2.30 -12.51 38.89
C PRO A 724 -1.88 -13.76 39.67
N THR A 725 -0.58 -13.96 39.80
CA THR A 725 0.00 -14.87 40.80
C THR A 725 -0.03 -14.15 42.15
N VAL A 726 -0.50 -14.83 43.19
CA VAL A 726 -0.80 -14.18 44.48
C VAL A 726 -0.15 -14.91 45.65
N ILE A 727 0.60 -14.16 46.46
CA ILE A 727 1.01 -14.59 47.81
C ILE A 727 0.04 -13.95 48.81
N LYS A 728 -0.71 -14.77 49.54
CA LYS A 728 -1.80 -14.32 50.42
C LYS A 728 -1.36 -14.16 51.86
N ASN A 729 -2.07 -13.29 52.59
CA ASN A 729 -1.99 -13.15 54.04
C ASN A 729 -0.59 -12.82 54.61
N VAL A 730 0.19 -11.99 53.90
CA VAL A 730 1.49 -11.50 54.37
C VAL A 730 1.26 -10.44 55.45
N THR A 731 1.67 -10.70 56.68
CA THR A 731 1.53 -9.74 57.78
C THR A 731 2.74 -8.79 57.81
N ILE A 732 2.48 -7.48 57.73
CA ILE A 732 3.51 -6.43 57.73
C ILE A 732 3.26 -5.52 58.95
N VAL A 733 4.28 -5.35 59.80
CA VAL A 733 4.19 -4.53 61.04
C VAL A 733 5.29 -3.46 61.07
N ASP A 734 6.48 -3.79 60.57
CA ASP A 734 7.65 -2.90 60.44
C ASP A 734 7.58 -1.97 59.22
N GLY A 735 6.53 -2.09 58.41
CA GLY A 735 6.27 -1.28 57.23
C GLY A 735 7.21 -1.56 56.06
N THR A 736 7.89 -2.71 56.05
CA THR A 736 8.85 -3.09 54.99
C THR A 736 8.50 -4.44 54.39
N ILE A 737 8.65 -4.55 53.07
CA ILE A 737 8.51 -5.81 52.32
C ILE A 737 9.46 -5.78 51.12
N THR A 738 10.10 -6.91 50.83
CA THR A 738 10.77 -7.10 49.53
C THR A 738 9.93 -8.03 48.68
N MET A 739 9.72 -7.68 47.42
CA MET A 739 9.01 -8.53 46.47
C MET A 739 9.83 -8.66 45.19
N GLY A 740 9.83 -9.83 44.60
CA GLY A 740 10.63 -10.07 43.40
C GLY A 740 10.34 -11.40 42.74
N ILE A 741 11.03 -11.64 41.63
CA ILE A 741 10.96 -12.90 40.89
C ILE A 741 12.33 -13.53 40.77
N HIS A 742 12.32 -14.85 40.61
CA HIS A 742 13.49 -15.65 40.31
C HIS A 742 13.24 -16.50 39.06
N THR A 743 14.19 -16.50 38.13
CA THR A 743 14.15 -17.37 36.95
C THR A 743 15.42 -18.23 36.89
N GLY A 744 15.24 -19.54 36.91
CA GLY A 744 16.32 -20.52 36.74
C GLY A 744 16.45 -21.03 35.30
N SER A 745 17.48 -21.86 35.06
CA SER A 745 17.64 -22.61 33.81
C SER A 745 17.17 -24.06 34.00
N VAL A 746 16.45 -24.60 33.02
CA VAL A 746 16.05 -26.01 32.95
C VAL A 746 16.52 -26.57 31.61
N SER A 747 17.23 -27.71 31.65
CA SER A 747 17.79 -28.33 30.45
C SER A 747 16.67 -28.72 29.47
N GLY A 748 16.82 -28.39 28.20
CA GLY A 748 15.81 -28.69 27.17
C GLY A 748 14.55 -27.81 27.21
N TYR A 749 14.44 -26.86 28.15
CA TYR A 749 13.29 -25.96 28.26
C TYR A 749 13.66 -24.52 27.91
N THR A 750 13.07 -23.96 26.85
CA THR A 750 13.30 -22.57 26.40
C THR A 750 12.01 -21.74 26.46
N PRO A 751 11.45 -21.50 27.67
CA PRO A 751 10.21 -20.75 27.79
C PRO A 751 10.41 -19.27 27.54
N SER A 752 9.38 -18.64 26.99
CA SER A 752 9.17 -17.20 27.19
C SER A 752 8.66 -16.99 28.61
N LEU A 753 9.36 -16.20 29.42
CA LEU A 753 8.94 -15.85 30.77
C LEU A 753 8.43 -14.41 30.75
N PHE A 754 7.33 -14.14 31.44
CA PHE A 754 6.78 -12.78 31.53
C PHE A 754 6.38 -12.44 32.95
N TRP A 755 6.61 -11.19 33.38
CA TRP A 755 6.10 -10.68 34.64
C TRP A 755 5.83 -9.17 34.60
N GLY A 756 4.87 -8.71 35.40
CA GLY A 756 4.47 -7.32 35.47
C GLY A 756 3.30 -7.09 36.42
N ASP A 757 2.86 -5.83 36.48
CA ASP A 757 1.76 -5.35 37.32
C ASP A 757 1.83 -5.79 38.80
N PRO A 758 2.97 -5.54 39.50
CA PRO A 758 3.03 -5.69 40.95
C PRO A 758 1.96 -4.85 41.64
N ALA A 759 1.24 -5.44 42.59
CA ALA A 759 0.24 -4.74 43.38
C ALA A 759 0.19 -5.23 44.84
N LEU A 760 -0.14 -4.31 45.74
CA LEU A 760 -0.32 -4.58 47.17
C LEU A 760 -1.78 -4.37 47.52
N TRP A 761 -2.41 -5.38 48.12
CA TRP A 761 -3.80 -5.33 48.55
C TRP A 761 -3.89 -5.56 50.06
N LEU A 762 -4.29 -4.54 50.81
CA LEU A 762 -4.58 -4.65 52.24
C LEU A 762 -5.91 -5.40 52.41
N VAL A 763 -5.88 -6.57 53.06
CA VAL A 763 -7.03 -7.47 53.25
C VAL A 763 -7.41 -7.65 54.71
N GLY A 764 -6.66 -7.06 55.63
CA GLY A 764 -6.94 -7.18 57.05
C GLY A 764 -6.04 -6.31 57.92
N LYS A 765 -6.45 -6.13 59.17
CA LYS A 765 -5.64 -5.49 60.21
C LYS A 765 -4.51 -6.42 60.65
N ALA A 766 -3.34 -5.86 60.93
CA ALA A 766 -2.22 -6.59 61.52
C ALA A 766 -2.60 -7.07 62.93
N PRO A 767 -2.51 -8.38 63.22
CA PRO A 767 -2.83 -8.91 64.55
C PRO A 767 -2.01 -8.23 65.64
N GLY A 768 -2.68 -7.74 66.69
CA GLY A 768 -2.03 -7.12 67.85
C GLY A 768 -1.46 -5.71 67.60
N PHE A 769 -1.54 -5.17 66.39
CA PHE A 769 -1.06 -3.82 66.08
C PHE A 769 -2.03 -2.76 66.61
N GLN A 770 -1.49 -1.74 67.27
CA GLN A 770 -2.28 -0.60 67.75
C GLN A 770 -2.27 0.52 66.71
N TYR A 771 -3.42 0.74 66.07
CA TYR A 771 -3.59 1.78 65.05
C TYR A 771 -3.78 3.19 65.63
N THR A 772 -3.93 3.31 66.95
CA THR A 772 -4.08 4.58 67.65
C THR A 772 -2.72 5.25 67.90
N GLY A 773 -2.56 6.52 67.53
CA GLY A 773 -1.40 7.32 67.95
C GLY A 773 -0.70 8.16 66.87
N LEU A 774 -1.03 8.01 65.58
CA LEU A 774 -0.60 8.95 64.55
C LEU A 774 -1.54 10.15 64.51
N GLN A 775 -1.47 11.02 65.53
CA GLN A 775 -1.98 12.37 65.35
C GLN A 775 -1.18 13.03 64.22
N GLN A 776 -1.80 13.91 63.44
CA GLN A 776 -1.04 14.78 62.55
C GLN A 776 0.08 15.39 63.40
N GLN A 777 1.34 15.08 63.10
CA GLN A 777 2.36 16.08 63.34
C GLN A 777 1.95 17.23 62.44
N GLU A 778 1.25 18.21 63.01
CA GLU A 778 1.37 19.56 62.50
C GLU A 778 2.86 19.76 62.28
N ALA A 779 3.25 20.21 61.08
CA ALA A 779 4.62 20.59 60.80
C ALA A 779 5.11 21.35 62.02
N VAL A 780 6.19 20.90 62.67
CA VAL A 780 6.70 21.55 63.88
C VAL A 780 6.96 23.00 63.48
N LYS A 781 6.00 23.86 63.81
CA LYS A 781 6.10 25.29 63.62
C LYS A 781 7.27 25.67 64.50
N GLY A 782 8.33 26.18 63.88
CA GLY A 782 9.47 26.69 64.61
C GLY A 782 9.05 27.82 65.55
N ALA A 783 9.96 28.42 66.32
CA ALA A 783 9.57 29.60 67.09
C ALA A 783 9.12 30.70 66.11
N VAL A 784 8.06 31.44 66.47
CA VAL A 784 7.58 32.56 65.65
C VAL A 784 8.72 33.58 65.52
N LYS A 785 9.20 33.77 64.28
CA LYS A 785 10.24 34.75 63.95
C LYS A 785 9.64 36.12 63.67
N GLU A 786 8.54 36.16 62.92
CA GLU A 786 7.87 37.41 62.56
C GLU A 786 6.37 37.19 62.35
N VAL A 787 5.54 38.13 62.77
CA VAL A 787 4.12 38.19 62.39
C VAL A 787 3.87 39.49 61.64
N ILE A 788 3.32 39.39 60.45
CA ILE A 788 3.01 40.52 59.57
C ILE A 788 1.51 40.56 59.34
N TYR A 789 0.91 41.73 59.61
CA TYR A 789 -0.51 41.95 59.39
C TYR A 789 -0.73 42.77 58.12
N TYR A 790 -1.72 42.40 57.34
CA TYR A 790 -2.21 43.15 56.18
C TYR A 790 -3.69 43.42 56.33
N ASN A 791 -4.13 44.62 55.95
CA ASN A 791 -5.56 44.91 55.80
C ASN A 791 -6.11 44.27 54.50
N ILE A 792 -7.43 44.37 54.28
CA ILE A 792 -8.07 43.81 53.07
C ILE A 792 -7.54 44.40 51.75
N GLN A 793 -6.93 45.59 51.80
CA GLN A 793 -6.30 46.24 50.65
C GLN A 793 -4.84 45.80 50.42
N GLY A 794 -4.34 44.84 51.20
CA GLY A 794 -2.97 44.33 51.07
C GLY A 794 -1.89 45.25 51.65
N MET A 795 -2.26 46.32 52.38
CA MET A 795 -1.30 47.21 53.02
C MET A 795 -0.85 46.64 54.37
N ARG A 796 0.46 46.65 54.63
CA ARG A 796 1.04 46.23 55.91
C ARG A 796 0.56 47.16 57.03
N VAL A 797 0.00 46.59 58.09
CA VAL A 797 -0.46 47.31 59.28
C VAL A 797 0.32 46.86 60.51
N PRO A 798 0.58 47.74 61.49
CA PRO A 798 1.40 47.40 62.66
C PRO A 798 0.70 46.47 63.66
N ARG A 799 -0.62 46.29 63.51
CA ARG A 799 -1.48 45.43 64.33
C ARG A 799 -2.76 45.12 63.57
N LEU A 800 -3.52 44.13 64.04
CA LEU A 800 -4.85 43.85 63.52
C LEU A 800 -5.75 45.10 63.59
N VAL A 801 -6.44 45.41 62.49
CA VAL A 801 -7.40 46.52 62.39
C VAL A 801 -8.84 46.00 62.33
N ARG A 802 -9.82 46.83 62.70
CA ARG A 802 -11.24 46.45 62.61
C ARG A 802 -11.59 46.06 61.17
N GLY A 803 -12.22 44.91 60.98
CA GLY A 803 -12.39 44.31 59.65
C GLY A 803 -11.46 43.11 59.41
N LEU A 804 -11.46 42.61 58.17
CA LEU A 804 -10.77 41.36 57.82
C LEU A 804 -9.28 41.66 57.64
N ASN A 805 -8.43 40.85 58.25
CA ASN A 805 -6.98 40.98 58.19
C ASN A 805 -6.38 39.71 57.62
N ILE A 806 -5.30 39.83 56.88
CA ILE A 806 -4.44 38.70 56.51
C ILE A 806 -3.24 38.73 57.45
N VAL A 807 -3.02 37.65 58.18
CA VAL A 807 -1.92 37.50 59.13
C VAL A 807 -0.95 36.49 58.58
N LYS A 808 0.28 36.92 58.31
CA LYS A 808 1.37 36.10 57.85
C LYS A 808 2.35 35.87 58.99
N THR A 809 2.44 34.65 59.48
CA THR A 809 3.38 34.23 60.53
C THR A 809 4.55 33.51 59.88
N ILE A 810 5.76 34.01 60.09
CA ILE A 810 7.01 33.42 59.61
C ILE A 810 7.68 32.78 60.82
N TYR A 811 8.08 31.52 60.68
CA TYR A 811 8.77 30.75 61.72
C TYR A 811 10.28 30.74 61.48
N ASP A 812 11.07 30.50 62.52
CA ASP A 812 12.54 30.50 62.48
C ASP A 812 13.15 29.44 61.54
N ASN A 813 12.43 28.34 61.31
CA ASN A 813 12.76 27.28 60.35
C ASN A 813 12.38 27.62 58.89
N GLY A 814 11.91 28.83 58.61
CA GLY A 814 11.56 29.31 57.28
C GLY A 814 10.14 28.95 56.80
N THR A 815 9.37 28.18 57.59
CA THR A 815 7.94 27.95 57.27
C THR A 815 7.12 29.23 57.45
N VAL A 816 6.06 29.36 56.66
CA VAL A 816 5.16 30.52 56.66
C VAL A 816 3.71 30.04 56.75
N ASP A 817 2.96 30.56 57.72
CA ASP A 817 1.53 30.35 57.89
C ASP A 817 0.77 31.65 57.55
N VAL A 818 -0.34 31.54 56.84
CA VAL A 818 -1.16 32.69 56.42
C VAL A 818 -2.62 32.46 56.82
N GLN A 819 -3.13 33.32 57.69
CA GLN A 819 -4.47 33.22 58.26
C GLN A 819 -5.32 34.45 57.95
N LYS A 820 -6.63 34.27 57.83
CA LYS A 820 -7.59 35.37 57.73
C LYS A 820 -8.23 35.59 59.10
N ILE A 821 -8.00 36.75 59.71
CA ILE A 821 -8.54 37.09 61.04
C ILE A 821 -9.57 38.21 60.92
N MET A 822 -10.78 37.96 61.43
CA MET A 822 -11.86 38.93 61.48
C MET A 822 -11.87 39.65 62.83
N MET A 823 -11.46 40.92 62.87
CA MET A 823 -11.54 41.73 64.11
C MET A 823 -12.87 42.48 64.15
N LYS A 824 -13.66 42.24 65.19
CA LYS A 824 -14.97 42.87 65.43
C LYS A 824 -14.84 44.33 65.86
#